data_AF-A0A1Z9RIY3-F1
#
_entry.id   AF-A0A1Z9RIY3-F1
#
_cell.length_a   1.000
_cell.length_b   1.000
_cell.length_c   1.000
_cell.angle_alpha   90.00
_cell.angle_beta   90.00
_cell.angle_gamma   90.00
#
_symmetry.space_group_name_H-M   'P 1'
#
loop_
_entity.id
_entity.type
_entity.pdbx_description
1 polymer ?
#
loop_
_entity_poly.entity_id
_entity_poly.type
_entity_poly.pdbx_seq_one_letter_code
_entity_poly.pdbx_strand_id
1 'polypeptide(L)'
;MKFLDEVKIYLQSGNGGNGCVSFRREKYIEYGGPDGGDGGNGGDIIFKCVPNKNTLIDFRYKQHYKAYRGQDGKGKKSKGANGENLFIEVPLGTSVYSDDKSTKLLELELENEEFIFLKGGKGGFGNYRFKSSRNISPKKCNPGFPGQELWVRLRLNLIADVGIIGLPNVGKSSFLKSITNARPKIANYPFTTLYPNLGVVSFDNYNELILADIPGIIQNASKGVGLGVKFLGHVEKCNTLLHCIDLSSNKIETDYQVIRNELKNYGKNLIDKKEIIVLTKSDLCNEDSKRRQINKIRSFTKAEVYCISIKKNKSILDLKNFLYSLNNKRLKEKKKMDSINKEIIKNFKRVVIKVGSSLIVNSSNGKINDVIINYIVEDIKYLRSKGKEVMLVSSGALALGKHKLALNNKTLKIQDKQASASVGQIILINSWQKMFSKNRIECAQILLTHLDAEIRKSSINARNTIESLIKLNSIPIINENDTVATKELRYGDNDQLAARVAQITSSDLLVLLSDVHGLYDANPIKNPNAKLLERIYKIDKKIEKISENTSSSISVGGMETKVKAARISLAAGCNMVIAKGDNKNPIRNLEKSNKASWFIASTSPKTARKKWISSQMSTKAGIVVDGGAVDALKSGASLLPAGILSINGFFEKGDVINVFDEKRNVISVGLTSYSSKDAELIAGAKSNEIKALLGYHIKDVIIHRDDMVIRN
;
A
#
# COMPACT_ATOMS: atom_id res chain seq x y z
N MET A 1 17.77 -9.53 31.63
CA MET A 1 17.26 -9.45 30.24
C MET A 1 18.41 -9.34 29.26
N LYS A 2 18.70 -10.44 28.57
CA LYS A 2 19.58 -10.47 27.38
C LYS A 2 18.70 -10.04 26.21
N PHE A 3 19.13 -9.04 25.44
CA PHE A 3 18.46 -8.61 24.22
C PHE A 3 18.83 -9.58 23.08
N LEU A 4 17.85 -9.93 22.24
CA LEU A 4 18.02 -10.86 21.13
C LEU A 4 17.57 -10.13 19.87
N ASP A 5 18.51 -9.93 18.95
CA ASP A 5 18.34 -9.21 17.69
C ASP A 5 18.18 -10.14 16.50
N GLU A 6 18.66 -11.38 16.60
CA GLU A 6 18.47 -12.40 15.58
C GLU A 6 18.01 -13.73 16.20
N VAL A 7 17.03 -14.37 15.58
CA VAL A 7 16.52 -15.68 16.03
C VAL A 7 16.01 -16.50 14.86
N LYS A 8 16.32 -17.80 14.87
CA LYS A 8 15.79 -18.76 13.91
C LYS A 8 14.52 -19.39 14.49
N ILE A 9 13.44 -19.38 13.71
CA ILE A 9 12.16 -20.00 14.07
C ILE A 9 11.62 -20.86 12.93
N TYR A 10 10.86 -21.88 13.30
CA TYR A 10 10.12 -22.74 12.38
C TYR A 10 8.67 -22.29 12.34
N LEU A 11 8.14 -22.14 11.13
CA LEU A 11 6.76 -21.76 10.88
C LEU A 11 6.05 -22.88 10.13
N GLN A 12 4.85 -23.25 10.58
CA GLN A 12 3.97 -24.20 9.90
C GLN A 12 2.53 -23.69 9.93
N SER A 13 1.96 -23.43 8.75
CA SER A 13 0.54 -23.10 8.62
C SER A 13 -0.33 -24.35 8.74
N GLY A 14 -1.61 -24.17 9.04
CA GLY A 14 -2.55 -25.28 9.24
C GLY A 14 -2.85 -26.02 7.94
N ASN A 15 -3.00 -27.34 8.01
CA ASN A 15 -3.51 -28.14 6.89
C ASN A 15 -5.02 -27.89 6.67
N GLY A 16 -5.50 -28.13 5.46
CA GLY A 16 -6.94 -28.22 5.20
C GLY A 16 -7.56 -29.47 5.83
N GLY A 17 -8.84 -29.36 6.19
CA GLY A 17 -9.68 -30.51 6.52
C GLY A 17 -10.06 -31.29 5.27
N ASN A 18 -10.32 -32.58 5.41
CA ASN A 18 -10.76 -33.44 4.32
C ASN A 18 -12.24 -33.23 4.01
N GLY A 19 -12.62 -33.42 2.75
CA GLY A 19 -14.02 -33.59 2.40
C GLY A 19 -14.56 -34.94 2.88
N CYS A 20 -15.85 -35.02 3.15
CA CYS A 20 -16.51 -36.26 3.58
C CYS A 20 -17.28 -36.92 2.44
N VAL A 21 -17.29 -38.25 2.41
CA VAL A 21 -18.27 -39.02 1.63
C VAL A 21 -19.40 -39.41 2.58
N SER A 22 -20.60 -38.87 2.33
CA SER A 22 -21.79 -39.21 3.12
C SER A 22 -23.04 -39.23 2.24
N PHE A 23 -24.04 -39.99 2.68
CA PHE A 23 -25.33 -40.10 2.02
C PHE A 23 -26.44 -39.89 3.05
N ARG A 24 -27.47 -39.15 2.65
CA ARG A 24 -28.61 -38.82 3.52
C ARG A 24 -29.33 -40.11 3.93
N ARG A 25 -29.67 -40.24 5.21
CA ARG A 25 -30.49 -41.35 5.74
C ARG A 25 -31.77 -40.79 6.32
N GLU A 26 -32.91 -41.24 5.79
CA GLU A 26 -34.24 -40.85 6.28
C GLU A 26 -35.12 -42.07 6.42
N LYS A 27 -36.01 -42.03 7.41
CA LYS A 27 -37.00 -43.08 7.61
C LYS A 27 -37.88 -43.14 6.35
N TYR A 28 -38.03 -44.34 5.77
CA TYR A 28 -38.78 -44.62 4.54
C TYR A 28 -38.11 -44.20 3.20
N ILE A 29 -36.82 -43.84 3.18
CA ILE A 29 -36.05 -43.62 1.94
C ILE A 29 -34.84 -44.54 1.92
N GLU A 30 -34.86 -45.58 1.06
CA GLU A 30 -33.78 -46.57 0.96
C GLU A 30 -32.48 -45.99 0.41
N TYR A 31 -32.54 -45.07 -0.57
CA TYR A 31 -31.37 -44.47 -1.21
C TYR A 31 -31.43 -42.93 -1.19
N GLY A 32 -30.91 -42.34 -0.11
CA GLY A 32 -30.75 -40.89 -0.04
C GLY A 32 -29.59 -40.36 -0.89
N GLY A 33 -29.75 -39.14 -1.40
CA GLY A 33 -28.70 -38.48 -2.18
C GLY A 33 -27.44 -38.15 -1.36
N PRO A 34 -26.32 -37.80 -2.03
CA PRO A 34 -25.07 -37.47 -1.37
C PRO A 34 -25.24 -36.22 -0.48
N ASP A 35 -24.66 -36.25 0.71
CA ASP A 35 -24.72 -35.16 1.69
C ASP A 35 -23.42 -34.97 2.46
N GLY A 36 -22.27 -35.45 1.97
CA GLY A 36 -20.98 -35.17 2.58
C GLY A 36 -20.55 -33.72 2.35
N GLY A 37 -20.22 -33.03 3.45
CA GLY A 37 -19.73 -31.65 3.45
C GLY A 37 -18.24 -31.50 3.18
N ASP A 38 -17.83 -30.27 2.89
CA ASP A 38 -16.44 -29.89 2.63
C ASP A 38 -15.62 -29.76 3.93
N GLY A 39 -14.31 -29.93 3.84
CA GLY A 39 -13.40 -29.62 4.95
C GLY A 39 -13.23 -28.11 5.18
N GLY A 40 -12.83 -27.74 6.39
CA GLY A 40 -12.41 -26.38 6.74
C GLY A 40 -11.02 -26.04 6.21
N ASN A 41 -10.73 -24.76 6.04
CA ASN A 41 -9.37 -24.31 5.69
C ASN A 41 -8.47 -24.37 6.93
N GLY A 42 -7.18 -24.61 6.75
CA GLY A 42 -6.19 -24.45 7.81
C GLY A 42 -5.92 -22.98 8.14
N GLY A 43 -5.41 -22.74 9.35
CA GLY A 43 -5.06 -21.41 9.82
C GLY A 43 -3.77 -20.86 9.20
N ASP A 44 -3.73 -19.56 8.98
CA ASP A 44 -2.57 -18.83 8.45
C ASP A 44 -1.52 -18.55 9.54
N ILE A 45 -0.25 -18.36 9.15
CA ILE A 45 0.79 -17.76 9.99
C ILE A 45 0.89 -16.28 9.63
N ILE A 46 0.71 -15.40 10.61
CA ILE A 46 0.63 -13.95 10.41
C ILE A 46 1.67 -13.27 11.30
N PHE A 47 2.60 -12.51 10.72
CA PHE A 47 3.42 -11.61 11.51
C PHE A 47 2.65 -10.32 11.81
N LYS A 48 2.74 -9.84 13.05
CA LYS A 48 2.12 -8.60 13.50
C LYS A 48 3.16 -7.72 14.19
N CYS A 49 3.31 -6.49 13.73
CA CYS A 49 4.16 -5.51 14.40
C CYS A 49 3.47 -4.92 15.63
N VAL A 50 4.14 -4.96 16.78
CA VAL A 50 3.63 -4.42 18.04
C VAL A 50 4.58 -3.33 18.55
N PRO A 51 4.10 -2.10 18.79
CA PRO A 51 4.95 -0.96 19.20
C PRO A 51 5.62 -1.16 20.56
N ASN A 52 5.04 -1.96 21.44
CA ASN A 52 5.51 -2.14 22.81
C ASN A 52 6.57 -3.26 22.93
N LYS A 53 6.97 -3.90 21.81
CA LYS A 53 8.03 -4.91 21.80
C LYS A 53 9.30 -4.33 21.18
N ASN A 54 10.41 -4.43 21.91
CA ASN A 54 11.70 -3.85 21.50
C ASN A 54 12.80 -4.90 21.31
N THR A 55 12.52 -6.21 21.47
CA THR A 55 13.50 -7.32 21.36
C THR A 55 12.83 -8.59 20.85
N LEU A 56 13.58 -9.51 20.24
CA LEU A 56 13.10 -10.83 19.80
C LEU A 56 13.26 -11.92 20.87
N ILE A 57 13.43 -11.54 22.14
CA ILE A 57 13.71 -12.49 23.23
C ILE A 57 12.64 -13.56 23.41
N ASP A 58 11.38 -13.25 23.12
CA ASP A 58 10.23 -14.17 23.23
C ASP A 58 10.41 -15.43 22.37
N PHE A 59 11.09 -15.28 21.23
CA PHE A 59 11.36 -16.35 20.26
C PHE A 59 12.49 -17.29 20.71
N ARG A 60 13.25 -16.93 21.75
CA ARG A 60 14.29 -17.80 22.30
C ARG A 60 13.70 -19.04 22.95
N TYR A 61 12.57 -18.87 23.63
CA TYR A 61 11.95 -19.92 24.45
C TYR A 61 11.01 -20.80 23.63
N LYS A 62 10.46 -20.27 22.53
CA LYS A 62 9.60 -20.99 21.61
C LYS A 62 10.11 -20.83 20.18
N GLN A 63 10.67 -21.90 19.62
CA GLN A 63 11.22 -21.89 18.26
C GLN A 63 10.23 -22.38 17.20
N HIS A 64 9.19 -23.14 17.59
CA HIS A 64 8.22 -23.71 16.66
C HIS A 64 6.85 -23.04 16.79
N TYR A 65 6.35 -22.51 15.67
CA TYR A 65 5.06 -21.82 15.57
C TYR A 65 4.19 -22.54 14.54
N LYS A 66 3.10 -23.14 15.03
CA LYS A 66 2.19 -23.96 14.21
C LYS A 66 0.76 -23.44 14.31
N ALA A 67 0.16 -23.11 13.18
CA ALA A 67 -1.25 -22.73 13.11
C ALA A 67 -2.15 -23.99 13.07
N TYR A 68 -3.43 -23.83 13.44
CA TYR A 68 -4.32 -24.96 13.60
C TYR A 68 -4.83 -25.50 12.26
N ARG A 69 -4.99 -26.83 12.15
CA ARG A 69 -5.57 -27.50 10.99
C ARG A 69 -7.09 -27.28 10.93
N GLY A 70 -7.65 -27.19 9.71
CA GLY A 70 -9.10 -27.18 9.48
C GLY A 70 -9.73 -28.55 9.74
N GLN A 71 -10.94 -28.57 10.29
CA GLN A 71 -11.66 -29.82 10.59
C GLN A 71 -12.22 -30.44 9.31
N ASP A 72 -12.38 -31.76 9.32
CA ASP A 72 -12.96 -32.52 8.22
C ASP A 72 -14.47 -32.22 8.09
N GLY A 73 -14.99 -32.31 6.86
CA GLY A 73 -16.41 -32.23 6.60
C GLY A 73 -17.17 -33.41 7.23
N LYS A 74 -18.49 -33.28 7.38
CA LYS A 74 -19.36 -34.33 7.89
C LYS A 74 -20.61 -34.48 7.02
N GLY A 75 -21.42 -35.50 7.28
CA GLY A 75 -22.74 -35.67 6.65
C GLY A 75 -23.68 -34.49 6.89
N LYS A 76 -24.88 -34.56 6.33
CA LYS A 76 -25.88 -33.47 6.37
C LYS A 76 -25.38 -32.15 5.75
N LYS A 77 -24.46 -32.25 4.80
CA LYS A 77 -23.76 -31.16 4.10
C LYS A 77 -22.97 -30.24 5.04
N SER A 78 -22.55 -30.77 6.19
CA SER A 78 -21.89 -29.99 7.24
C SER A 78 -20.43 -29.72 6.88
N LYS A 79 -20.09 -28.45 6.69
CA LYS A 79 -18.71 -28.03 6.44
C LYS A 79 -17.88 -28.06 7.73
N GLY A 80 -16.66 -28.55 7.65
CA GLY A 80 -15.71 -28.52 8.77
C GLY A 80 -15.30 -27.09 9.15
N ALA A 81 -15.07 -26.85 10.44
CA ALA A 81 -14.60 -25.56 10.94
C ALA A 81 -13.20 -25.22 10.42
N ASN A 82 -12.93 -23.95 10.17
CA ASN A 82 -11.58 -23.51 9.80
C ASN A 82 -10.64 -23.59 11.01
N GLY A 83 -9.36 -23.85 10.75
CA GLY A 83 -8.31 -23.73 11.75
C GLY A 83 -8.05 -22.28 12.11
N GLU A 84 -7.70 -22.03 13.37
CA GLU A 84 -7.36 -20.71 13.87
C GLU A 84 -5.99 -20.24 13.36
N ASN A 85 -5.93 -18.97 12.96
CA ASN A 85 -4.69 -18.32 12.54
C ASN A 85 -3.77 -18.11 13.73
N LEU A 86 -2.46 -18.26 13.51
CA LEU A 86 -1.45 -17.96 14.52
C LEU A 86 -0.79 -16.61 14.22
N PHE A 87 -0.96 -15.68 15.15
CA PHE A 87 -0.30 -14.37 15.12
C PHE A 87 1.04 -14.43 15.83
N ILE A 88 2.08 -13.97 15.15
CA ILE A 88 3.44 -13.88 15.65
C ILE A 88 3.80 -12.41 15.81
N GLU A 89 3.80 -11.96 17.06
CA GLU A 89 4.06 -10.58 17.41
C GLU A 89 5.56 -10.28 17.44
N VAL A 90 5.98 -9.31 16.63
CA VAL A 90 7.38 -8.87 16.50
C VAL A 90 7.53 -7.37 16.72
N PRO A 91 8.70 -6.90 17.18
CA PRO A 91 9.03 -5.47 17.25
C PRO A 91 8.94 -4.74 15.90
N LEU A 92 8.80 -3.41 15.95
CA LEU A 92 8.97 -2.54 14.78
C LEU A 92 10.38 -2.66 14.19
N GLY A 93 10.48 -2.68 12.86
CA GLY A 93 11.76 -2.84 12.15
C GLY A 93 12.24 -4.29 12.10
N THR A 94 11.37 -5.27 12.35
CA THR A 94 11.73 -6.69 12.20
C THR A 94 11.73 -7.08 10.73
N SER A 95 12.87 -7.55 10.25
CA SER A 95 13.05 -8.21 8.96
C SER A 95 13.01 -9.73 9.12
N VAL A 96 12.35 -10.43 8.20
CA VAL A 96 12.34 -11.89 8.10
C VAL A 96 13.19 -12.29 6.91
N TYR A 97 14.19 -13.13 7.14
CA TYR A 97 15.08 -13.68 6.13
C TYR A 97 14.84 -15.18 5.94
N SER A 98 15.23 -15.68 4.78
CA SER A 98 15.41 -17.12 4.55
C SER A 98 16.45 -17.70 5.51
N ASP A 99 16.41 -19.01 5.75
CA ASP A 99 17.30 -19.68 6.69
C ASP A 99 18.79 -19.47 6.34
N ASP A 100 19.14 -19.41 5.06
CA ASP A 100 20.48 -19.13 4.55
C ASP A 100 20.92 -17.64 4.66
N LYS A 101 20.04 -16.75 5.17
CA LYS A 101 20.24 -15.29 5.29
C LYS A 101 20.41 -14.53 3.97
N SER A 102 20.30 -15.19 2.82
CA SER A 102 20.57 -14.59 1.51
C SER A 102 19.44 -13.66 1.04
N THR A 103 18.20 -14.03 1.38
CA THR A 103 17.00 -13.42 0.81
C THR A 103 16.13 -12.82 1.92
N LYS A 104 15.85 -11.52 1.83
CA LYS A 104 14.89 -10.84 2.70
C LYS A 104 13.47 -11.16 2.21
N LEU A 105 12.70 -11.88 3.02
CA LEU A 105 11.35 -12.35 2.69
C LEU A 105 10.27 -11.34 3.07
N LEU A 106 10.48 -10.59 4.15
CA LEU A 106 9.54 -9.61 4.69
C LEU A 106 10.31 -8.57 5.51
N GLU A 107 9.84 -7.33 5.51
CA GLU A 107 10.27 -6.30 6.46
C GLU A 107 9.03 -5.58 6.97
N LEU A 108 8.94 -5.39 8.28
CA LEU A 108 7.80 -4.76 8.93
C LEU A 108 8.25 -3.47 9.58
N GLU A 109 7.75 -2.35 9.08
CA GLU A 109 8.20 -1.00 9.45
C GLU A 109 7.07 -0.17 10.08
N LEU A 110 5.82 -0.56 9.84
CA LEU A 110 4.65 0.19 10.26
C LEU A 110 4.02 -0.39 11.52
N GLU A 111 3.49 0.50 12.35
CA GLU A 111 2.80 0.13 13.58
C GLU A 111 1.52 -0.65 13.28
N ASN A 112 1.32 -1.78 13.98
CA ASN A 112 0.20 -2.70 13.77
C ASN A 112 0.13 -3.29 12.35
N GLU A 113 1.24 -3.27 11.61
CA GLU A 113 1.34 -3.96 10.32
C GLU A 113 1.15 -5.47 10.50
N GLU A 114 0.21 -6.05 9.75
CA GLU A 114 -0.05 -7.48 9.73
C GLU A 114 0.26 -8.05 8.34
N PHE A 115 1.06 -9.11 8.30
CA PHE A 115 1.42 -9.77 7.06
C PHE A 115 1.19 -11.28 7.17
N ILE A 116 0.31 -11.82 6.30
CA ILE A 116 0.12 -13.27 6.16
C ILE A 116 1.37 -13.84 5.49
N PHE A 117 2.19 -14.52 6.29
CA PHE A 117 3.49 -15.02 5.86
C PHE A 117 3.40 -16.41 5.25
N LEU A 118 2.67 -17.34 5.88
CA LEU A 118 2.34 -18.65 5.31
C LEU A 118 0.81 -18.82 5.28
N LYS A 119 0.28 -19.23 4.12
CA LYS A 119 -1.15 -19.49 3.97
C LYS A 119 -1.50 -20.91 4.38
N GLY A 120 -2.61 -21.05 5.11
CA GLY A 120 -3.18 -22.34 5.46
C GLY A 120 -3.68 -23.11 4.24
N GLY A 121 -3.64 -24.45 4.35
CA GLY A 121 -4.14 -25.37 3.34
C GLY A 121 -5.64 -25.24 3.14
N LYS A 122 -6.11 -25.30 1.89
CA LYS A 122 -7.54 -25.26 1.56
C LYS A 122 -8.24 -26.56 1.97
N GLY A 123 -9.47 -26.45 2.45
CA GLY A 123 -10.32 -27.60 2.75
C GLY A 123 -10.68 -28.41 1.48
N GLY A 124 -10.74 -29.73 1.64
CA GLY A 124 -11.11 -30.68 0.60
C GLY A 124 -12.62 -30.69 0.33
N PHE A 125 -13.02 -31.09 -0.87
CA PHE A 125 -14.43 -31.11 -1.26
C PHE A 125 -15.12 -32.43 -0.85
N GLY A 126 -16.29 -32.32 -0.23
CA GLY A 126 -17.16 -33.44 0.07
C GLY A 126 -17.88 -33.97 -1.15
N ASN A 127 -18.45 -35.17 -1.06
CA ASN A 127 -19.09 -35.81 -2.21
C ASN A 127 -20.31 -35.03 -2.75
N TYR A 128 -21.01 -34.27 -1.90
CA TYR A 128 -22.11 -33.40 -2.34
C TYR A 128 -21.70 -32.41 -3.43
N ARG A 129 -20.47 -31.89 -3.36
CA ARG A 129 -19.94 -30.89 -4.30
C ARG A 129 -19.61 -31.47 -5.68
N PHE A 130 -19.49 -32.79 -5.79
CA PHE A 130 -19.29 -33.50 -7.05
C PHE A 130 -20.60 -33.92 -7.73
N LYS A 131 -21.75 -33.60 -7.13
CA LYS A 131 -23.06 -33.92 -7.69
C LYS A 131 -23.32 -33.07 -8.94
N SER A 132 -23.66 -33.72 -10.05
CA SER A 132 -24.08 -33.07 -11.30
C SER A 132 -25.29 -33.79 -11.89
N SER A 133 -25.89 -33.24 -12.96
CA SER A 133 -27.00 -33.89 -13.67
C SER A 133 -26.62 -35.26 -14.24
N ARG A 134 -25.34 -35.50 -14.52
CA ARG A 134 -24.80 -36.78 -15.02
C ARG A 134 -24.22 -37.68 -13.92
N ASN A 135 -23.87 -37.10 -12.76
CA ASN A 135 -23.30 -37.85 -11.63
C ASN A 135 -24.09 -37.53 -10.36
N ILE A 136 -25.18 -38.26 -10.15
CA ILE A 136 -26.21 -37.96 -9.14
C ILE A 136 -25.82 -38.53 -7.76
N SER A 137 -24.98 -39.59 -7.74
CA SER A 137 -24.53 -40.30 -6.53
C SER A 137 -23.00 -40.43 -6.45
N PRO A 138 -22.23 -39.32 -6.46
CA PRO A 138 -20.79 -39.33 -6.30
C PRO A 138 -20.36 -40.01 -4.99
N LYS A 139 -19.42 -40.95 -5.11
CA LYS A 139 -18.80 -41.67 -3.97
C LYS A 139 -17.38 -41.20 -3.67
N LYS A 140 -16.98 -40.03 -4.19
CA LYS A 140 -15.63 -39.48 -4.04
C LYS A 140 -15.63 -38.19 -3.23
N CYS A 141 -14.58 -37.99 -2.44
CA CYS A 141 -14.20 -36.72 -1.82
C CYS A 141 -12.72 -36.46 -2.10
N ASN A 142 -12.28 -35.23 -1.87
CA ASN A 142 -10.86 -34.88 -1.95
C ASN A 142 -10.31 -34.58 -0.55
N PRO A 143 -9.04 -34.95 -0.25
CA PRO A 143 -8.38 -34.53 0.97
C PRO A 143 -8.18 -33.01 1.00
N GLY A 144 -7.97 -32.46 2.19
CA GLY A 144 -7.53 -31.08 2.35
C GLY A 144 -6.12 -30.89 1.82
N PHE A 145 -5.81 -29.69 1.32
CA PHE A 145 -4.46 -29.35 0.90
C PHE A 145 -3.54 -29.25 2.12
N PRO A 146 -2.27 -29.67 2.01
CA PRO A 146 -1.28 -29.46 3.07
C PRO A 146 -1.04 -27.96 3.26
N GLY A 147 -0.75 -27.58 4.51
CA GLY A 147 -0.23 -26.27 4.86
C GLY A 147 1.23 -26.13 4.44
N GLN A 148 1.69 -24.89 4.38
CA GLN A 148 3.08 -24.54 4.10
C GLN A 148 3.91 -24.56 5.38
N GLU A 149 5.18 -24.93 5.26
CA GLU A 149 6.16 -24.89 6.35
C GLU A 149 7.50 -24.32 5.87
N LEU A 150 8.18 -23.57 6.75
CA LEU A 150 9.43 -22.89 6.42
C LEU A 150 10.24 -22.54 7.67
N TRP A 151 11.56 -22.71 7.60
CA TRP A 151 12.51 -22.12 8.54
C TRP A 151 12.84 -20.69 8.14
N VAL A 152 12.75 -19.76 9.09
CA VAL A 152 13.07 -18.35 8.86
C VAL A 152 13.95 -17.79 9.96
N ARG A 153 14.70 -16.74 9.62
CA ARG A 153 15.50 -15.97 10.58
C ARG A 153 14.91 -14.57 10.72
N LEU A 154 14.43 -14.26 11.92
CA LEU A 154 14.02 -12.91 12.27
C LEU A 154 15.27 -12.12 12.63
N ARG A 155 15.39 -10.91 12.11
CA ARG A 155 16.42 -9.94 12.44
C ARG A 155 15.75 -8.60 12.76
N LEU A 156 16.01 -8.07 13.94
CA LEU A 156 15.57 -6.75 14.34
C LEU A 156 16.54 -5.71 13.82
N ASN A 157 16.09 -4.87 12.87
CA ASN A 157 16.86 -3.73 12.41
C ASN A 157 16.73 -2.61 13.44
N LEU A 158 17.56 -2.64 14.49
CA LEU A 158 17.62 -1.60 15.52
C LEU A 158 17.71 -0.19 14.92
N ILE A 159 16.78 0.67 15.30
CA ILE A 159 16.83 2.12 15.06
C ILE A 159 17.07 2.77 16.42
N ALA A 160 18.20 3.45 16.59
CA ALA A 160 18.35 4.36 17.71
C ALA A 160 17.62 5.67 17.37
N ASP A 161 16.83 6.20 18.30
CA ASP A 161 16.08 7.44 18.08
C ASP A 161 17.03 8.64 18.05
N VAL A 162 18.06 8.60 18.90
CA VAL A 162 19.02 9.68 19.15
C VAL A 162 20.44 9.13 19.13
N GLY A 163 21.31 9.75 18.33
CA GLY A 163 22.74 9.44 18.29
C GLY A 163 23.56 10.43 19.13
N ILE A 164 24.52 9.95 19.92
CA ILE A 164 25.45 10.79 20.70
C ILE A 164 26.80 10.85 19.97
N ILE A 165 27.21 12.04 19.56
CA ILE A 165 28.47 12.33 18.87
C ILE A 165 29.34 13.28 19.71
N GLY A 166 30.63 13.32 19.42
CA GLY A 166 31.61 14.17 20.13
C GLY A 166 32.99 13.53 20.21
N LEU A 167 33.98 14.35 20.55
CA LEU A 167 35.38 13.95 20.68
C LEU A 167 35.58 12.84 21.74
N PRO A 168 36.68 12.07 21.69
CA PRO A 168 37.09 11.21 22.79
C PRO A 168 37.13 11.98 24.11
N ASN A 169 36.81 11.30 25.23
CA ASN A 169 36.90 11.84 26.59
C ASN A 169 35.99 13.04 26.93
N VAL A 170 35.09 13.44 26.03
CA VAL A 170 34.04 14.44 26.31
C VAL A 170 32.99 13.94 27.31
N GLY A 171 32.99 12.64 27.63
CA GLY A 171 32.07 12.04 28.60
C GLY A 171 30.78 11.47 28.02
N LYS A 172 30.74 11.13 26.71
CA LYS A 172 29.58 10.51 26.04
C LYS A 172 29.03 9.29 26.77
N SER A 173 29.89 8.31 27.04
CA SER A 173 29.48 7.07 27.70
C SER A 173 29.04 7.31 29.15
N SER A 174 29.69 8.23 29.86
CA SER A 174 29.29 8.61 31.22
C SER A 174 27.93 9.34 31.24
N PHE A 175 27.67 10.19 30.26
CA PHE A 175 26.38 10.83 30.06
C PHE A 175 25.29 9.82 29.71
N LEU A 176 25.54 8.91 28.76
CA LEU A 176 24.61 7.84 28.39
C LEU A 176 24.19 7.02 29.63
N LYS A 177 25.16 6.64 30.47
CA LYS A 177 24.88 5.92 31.74
C LYS A 177 23.98 6.71 32.68
N SER A 178 24.22 8.01 32.79
CA SER A 178 23.52 8.88 33.72
C SER A 178 22.09 9.16 33.31
N ILE A 179 21.80 9.23 32.00
CA ILE A 179 20.45 9.54 31.51
C ILE A 179 19.53 8.30 31.47
N THR A 180 20.09 7.09 31.41
CA THR A 180 19.32 5.84 31.18
C THR A 180 18.82 5.13 32.45
N ASN A 181 19.18 5.61 33.66
CA ASN A 181 18.70 5.18 34.99
C ASN A 181 18.27 3.70 35.21
N ALA A 182 19.00 2.78 34.58
CA ALA A 182 19.21 1.40 34.99
C ALA A 182 20.63 1.07 34.51
N ARG A 183 21.41 0.32 35.32
CA ARG A 183 22.78 -0.10 34.95
C ARG A 183 22.82 -0.43 33.46
N PRO A 184 23.64 0.25 32.63
CA PRO A 184 23.74 -0.11 31.22
C PRO A 184 24.03 -1.61 31.19
N LYS A 185 23.12 -2.41 30.64
CA LYS A 185 23.55 -3.75 30.24
C LYS A 185 24.41 -3.51 29.01
N ILE A 186 25.72 -3.36 29.24
CA ILE A 186 26.72 -3.51 28.20
C ILE A 186 26.53 -4.93 27.70
N ALA A 187 25.75 -5.07 26.64
CA ALA A 187 25.45 -6.35 26.04
C ALA A 187 26.49 -6.58 24.95
N ASN A 188 27.37 -7.56 25.17
CA ASN A 188 28.24 -8.10 24.15
C ASN A 188 27.37 -8.90 23.18
N TYR A 189 26.84 -8.22 22.16
CA TYR A 189 26.11 -8.87 21.07
C TYR A 189 27.11 -9.63 20.20
N PRO A 190 26.85 -10.84 19.70
CA PRO A 190 27.89 -11.65 19.02
C PRO A 190 28.08 -11.36 17.52
N PHE A 191 27.62 -10.21 16.99
CA PHE A 191 27.60 -9.97 15.54
C PHE A 191 28.12 -8.60 15.08
N THR A 192 28.96 -7.89 15.85
CA THR A 192 29.54 -6.63 15.33
C THR A 192 31.06 -6.63 15.43
N THR A 193 31.73 -6.19 14.37
CA THR A 193 33.19 -6.09 14.36
C THR A 193 33.72 -4.88 15.11
N LEU A 194 32.86 -3.90 15.51
CA LEU A 194 33.11 -2.86 16.54
C LEU A 194 31.75 -2.31 17.06
N TYR A 195 31.51 -2.31 18.38
CA TYR A 195 30.18 -2.14 19.04
C TYR A 195 29.85 -0.69 19.48
N PRO A 196 28.67 -0.10 19.14
CA PRO A 196 28.14 1.10 19.82
C PRO A 196 27.50 0.79 21.18
N ASN A 197 27.58 1.71 22.14
CA ASN A 197 26.89 1.56 23.43
C ASN A 197 25.44 2.06 23.31
N LEU A 198 24.46 1.19 23.49
CA LEU A 198 23.04 1.55 23.49
C LEU A 198 22.54 1.79 24.93
N GLY A 199 21.62 2.74 25.08
CA GLY A 199 20.96 3.05 26.35
C GLY A 199 19.49 3.37 26.16
N VAL A 200 18.64 2.89 27.06
CA VAL A 200 17.19 3.12 27.01
C VAL A 200 16.81 4.14 28.08
N VAL A 201 16.06 5.17 27.69
CA VAL A 201 15.51 6.18 28.59
C VAL A 201 14.00 5.96 28.69
N SER A 202 13.54 5.51 29.87
CA SER A 202 12.12 5.32 30.16
C SER A 202 11.49 6.60 30.73
N PHE A 203 10.25 6.89 30.32
CA PHE A 203 9.42 7.98 30.83
C PHE A 203 8.20 7.42 31.60
N ASP A 204 7.61 8.23 32.49
CA ASP A 204 6.53 7.81 33.40
C ASP A 204 5.25 7.31 32.69
N ASN A 205 5.08 7.64 31.40
CA ASN A 205 3.93 7.25 30.58
C ASN A 205 4.15 5.98 29.72
N TYR A 206 5.04 5.06 30.13
CA TYR A 206 5.41 3.85 29.36
C TYR A 206 6.06 4.10 28.00
N ASN A 207 6.49 5.33 27.70
CA ASN A 207 7.27 5.64 26.51
C ASN A 207 8.76 5.35 26.77
N GLU A 208 9.43 4.75 25.79
CA GLU A 208 10.88 4.49 25.81
C GLU A 208 11.56 5.26 24.66
N LEU A 209 12.79 5.74 24.89
CA LEU A 209 13.63 6.38 23.88
C LEU A 209 14.99 5.67 23.86
N ILE A 210 15.44 5.24 22.68
CA ILE A 210 16.70 4.52 22.50
C ILE A 210 17.80 5.51 22.09
N LEU A 211 18.84 5.62 22.91
CA LEU A 211 20.04 6.42 22.63
C LEU A 211 21.18 5.49 22.22
N ALA A 212 21.96 5.91 21.22
CA ALA A 212 23.19 5.24 20.82
C ALA A 212 24.41 6.15 21.00
N ASP A 213 25.39 5.70 21.79
CA ASP A 213 26.75 6.25 21.76
C ASP A 213 27.42 5.81 20.48
N ILE A 214 27.89 6.79 19.70
CA ILE A 214 28.50 6.57 18.39
C ILE A 214 30.03 6.57 18.59
N PRO A 215 30.69 5.40 18.75
CA PRO A 215 32.15 5.31 18.74
C PRO A 215 32.76 5.76 17.39
N GLY A 216 34.02 6.18 17.41
CA GLY A 216 34.83 6.15 16.18
C GLY A 216 34.45 7.15 15.09
N ILE A 217 34.10 8.38 15.43
CA ILE A 217 34.32 9.51 14.52
C ILE A 217 35.83 9.86 14.47
N ILE A 218 36.72 9.33 15.33
CA ILE A 218 38.14 9.74 15.24
C ILE A 218 39.10 8.59 15.46
N GLN A 219 39.51 7.97 14.34
CA GLN A 219 40.89 7.57 14.05
C GLN A 219 40.97 7.03 12.60
N ASN A 220 41.72 7.72 11.73
CA ASN A 220 42.17 7.23 10.41
C ASN A 220 41.11 6.97 9.31
N ALA A 221 39.97 7.66 9.28
CA ALA A 221 39.05 7.56 8.13
C ALA A 221 39.67 8.04 6.80
N SER A 222 40.73 8.85 6.86
CA SER A 222 41.52 9.31 5.71
C SER A 222 42.64 8.35 5.27
N LYS A 223 42.89 7.22 5.96
CA LYS A 223 43.99 6.28 5.67
C LYS A 223 43.56 4.86 5.24
N GLY A 224 42.36 4.69 4.69
CA GLY A 224 42.02 3.51 3.88
C GLY A 224 41.84 2.18 4.61
N VAL A 225 41.63 2.16 5.94
CA VAL A 225 41.25 0.92 6.66
C VAL A 225 39.75 0.92 6.90
N GLY A 226 39.04 0.01 6.22
CA GLY A 226 37.58 -0.05 6.09
C GLY A 226 36.78 -0.37 7.36
N LEU A 227 36.79 0.53 8.34
CA LEU A 227 35.99 0.41 9.58
C LEU A 227 34.91 1.50 9.75
N GLY A 228 34.91 2.57 8.95
CA GLY A 228 33.93 3.67 9.07
C GLY A 228 32.61 3.48 8.31
N VAL A 229 32.60 2.76 7.19
CA VAL A 229 31.44 2.77 6.26
C VAL A 229 30.24 1.96 6.77
N LYS A 230 30.45 0.89 7.55
CA LYS A 230 29.35 0.04 8.09
C LYS A 230 28.75 0.55 9.40
N PHE A 231 29.46 1.43 10.11
CA PHE A 231 29.10 1.88 11.45
C PHE A 231 28.12 3.07 11.44
N LEU A 232 28.33 3.99 10.49
CA LEU A 232 27.51 5.20 10.31
C LEU A 232 26.12 4.95 9.69
N GLY A 233 25.84 3.72 9.24
CA GLY A 233 24.48 3.29 8.88
C GLY A 233 23.48 3.38 10.04
N HIS A 234 23.94 3.37 11.30
CA HIS A 234 23.10 3.62 12.47
C HIS A 234 22.86 5.12 12.70
N VAL A 235 23.89 5.95 12.46
CA VAL A 235 23.81 7.41 12.53
C VAL A 235 22.87 7.95 11.45
N GLU A 236 22.86 7.32 10.27
CA GLU A 236 21.91 7.56 9.17
C GLU A 236 20.45 7.37 9.59
N LYS A 237 20.18 6.50 10.56
CA LYS A 237 18.83 6.19 11.02
C LYS A 237 18.39 7.00 12.25
N CYS A 238 19.34 7.58 13.00
CA CYS A 238 19.03 8.54 14.06
C CYS A 238 18.41 9.82 13.46
N ASN A 239 17.37 10.36 14.06
CA ASN A 239 16.73 11.59 13.55
C ASN A 239 17.30 12.85 14.22
N THR A 240 17.91 12.68 15.38
CA THR A 240 18.48 13.73 16.20
C THR A 240 19.89 13.34 16.61
N LEU A 241 20.80 14.30 16.60
CA LEU A 241 22.19 14.14 17.06
C LEU A 241 22.41 14.98 18.31
N LEU A 242 22.85 14.34 19.40
CA LEU A 242 23.37 15.00 20.59
C LEU A 242 24.88 15.18 20.40
N HIS A 243 25.29 16.42 20.18
CA HIS A 243 26.70 16.77 20.03
C HIS A 243 27.29 17.16 21.38
N CYS A 244 28.00 16.23 21.99
CA CYS A 244 28.69 16.45 23.26
C CYS A 244 29.98 17.23 23.07
N ILE A 245 30.13 18.34 23.79
CA ILE A 245 31.34 19.18 23.82
C ILE A 245 31.75 19.41 25.28
N ASP A 246 33.06 19.34 25.55
CA ASP A 246 33.58 19.50 26.90
C ASP A 246 33.63 20.98 27.26
N LEU A 247 32.86 21.41 28.26
CA LEU A 247 32.83 22.80 28.68
C LEU A 247 34.15 23.23 29.34
N SER A 248 34.89 22.31 29.95
CA SER A 248 36.19 22.64 30.57
C SER A 248 37.31 22.90 29.55
N SER A 249 37.08 22.59 28.28
CA SER A 249 38.04 22.81 27.19
C SER A 249 38.11 24.28 26.78
N ASN A 250 39.32 24.81 26.59
CA ASN A 250 39.54 26.14 25.98
C ASN A 250 39.36 26.15 24.45
N LYS A 251 39.10 24.97 23.85
CA LYS A 251 39.11 24.71 22.40
C LYS A 251 37.74 24.32 21.83
N ILE A 252 36.66 24.75 22.47
CA ILE A 252 35.27 24.42 22.10
C ILE A 252 34.93 24.65 20.62
N GLU A 253 35.42 25.74 20.03
CA GLU A 253 35.14 26.08 18.63
C GLU A 253 35.81 25.11 17.65
N THR A 254 37.06 24.76 17.91
CA THR A 254 37.77 23.76 17.10
C THR A 254 37.16 22.38 17.29
N ASP A 255 36.77 22.03 18.52
CA ASP A 255 36.16 20.74 18.85
C ASP A 255 34.83 20.56 18.09
N TYR A 256 34.02 21.62 18.00
CA TYR A 256 32.79 21.65 17.20
C TYR A 256 33.06 21.48 15.69
N GLN A 257 34.01 22.27 15.15
CA GLN A 257 34.31 22.29 13.72
C GLN A 257 34.87 20.95 13.23
N VAL A 258 35.71 20.28 14.02
CA VAL A 258 36.26 18.95 13.69
C VAL A 258 35.13 17.95 13.45
N ILE A 259 34.18 17.83 14.38
CA ILE A 259 33.06 16.89 14.25
C ILE A 259 32.13 17.28 13.08
N ARG A 260 31.87 18.58 12.86
CA ARG A 260 31.02 19.04 11.75
C ARG A 260 31.65 18.80 10.38
N ASN A 261 32.94 19.06 10.23
CA ASN A 261 33.68 18.77 9.00
C ASN A 261 33.68 17.28 8.71
N GLU A 262 33.72 16.44 9.74
CA GLU A 262 33.66 15.01 9.55
C GLU A 262 32.28 14.50 9.13
N LEU A 263 31.21 15.00 9.75
CA LEU A 263 29.85 14.76 9.28
C LEU A 263 29.65 15.21 7.82
N LYS A 264 30.33 16.31 7.41
CA LYS A 264 30.35 16.79 6.02
C LYS A 264 31.03 15.81 5.08
N ASN A 265 32.23 15.37 5.43
CA ASN A 265 33.04 14.48 4.61
C ASN A 265 32.39 13.10 4.44
N TYR A 266 31.59 12.66 5.41
CA TYR A 266 30.85 11.40 5.30
C TYR A 266 29.64 11.46 4.35
N GLY A 267 28.95 12.60 4.25
CA GLY A 267 27.81 12.79 3.35
C GLY A 267 26.46 12.28 3.87
N LYS A 268 25.52 11.95 2.97
CA LYS A 268 24.16 11.44 3.26
C LYS A 268 23.29 12.35 4.14
N ASN A 269 23.39 13.66 3.98
CA ASN A 269 22.56 14.66 4.68
C ASN A 269 22.63 14.56 6.23
N LEU A 270 23.72 14.01 6.80
CA LEU A 270 23.91 13.97 8.26
C LEU A 270 23.99 15.37 8.88
N ILE A 271 24.48 16.35 8.12
CA ILE A 271 24.54 17.77 8.50
C ILE A 271 23.16 18.38 8.70
N ASP A 272 22.17 17.92 7.94
CA ASP A 272 20.81 18.47 7.92
C ASP A 272 19.96 17.96 9.09
N LYS A 273 20.48 16.99 9.84
CA LYS A 273 19.79 16.43 11.01
C LYS A 273 19.69 17.45 12.12
N LYS A 274 18.62 17.32 12.92
CA LYS A 274 18.43 18.18 14.09
C LYS A 274 19.58 17.92 15.08
N GLU A 275 20.42 18.94 15.25
CA GLU A 275 21.55 18.95 16.16
C GLU A 275 21.16 19.64 17.48
N ILE A 276 21.54 19.03 18.61
CA ILE A 276 21.43 19.62 19.95
C ILE A 276 22.83 19.59 20.56
N ILE A 277 23.32 20.73 21.02
CA ILE A 277 24.63 20.83 21.65
C ILE A 277 24.48 20.54 23.14
N VAL A 278 25.25 19.55 23.61
CA VAL A 278 25.27 19.13 25.01
C VAL A 278 26.65 19.44 25.59
N LEU A 279 26.73 20.51 26.37
CA LEU A 279 27.95 20.92 27.06
C LEU A 279 28.14 20.08 28.32
N THR A 280 29.06 19.14 28.26
CA THR A 280 29.36 18.21 29.34
C THR A 280 30.34 18.82 30.35
N LYS A 281 30.48 18.19 31.53
CA LYS A 281 31.41 18.61 32.61
C LYS A 281 31.22 20.05 33.11
N SER A 282 29.98 20.56 33.05
CA SER A 282 29.69 21.92 33.52
C SER A 282 29.96 22.15 35.02
N ASP A 283 30.15 21.11 35.83
CA ASP A 283 30.58 21.24 37.23
C ASP A 283 32.04 21.71 37.39
N LEU A 284 32.87 21.62 36.35
CA LEU A 284 34.29 22.01 36.40
C LEU A 284 34.54 23.48 36.08
N CYS A 285 33.50 24.25 35.77
CA CYS A 285 33.59 25.65 35.35
C CYS A 285 32.92 26.58 36.36
N ASN A 286 33.44 27.80 36.51
CA ASN A 286 32.78 28.88 37.26
C ASN A 286 31.69 29.56 36.40
N GLU A 287 30.79 30.32 37.01
CA GLU A 287 29.65 30.90 36.29
C GLU A 287 30.07 31.91 35.21
N ASP A 288 31.18 32.62 35.40
CA ASP A 288 31.71 33.57 34.41
C ASP A 288 32.32 32.87 33.19
N SER A 289 33.09 31.78 33.39
CA SER A 289 33.64 31.01 32.28
C SER A 289 32.55 30.30 31.48
N LYS A 290 31.54 29.74 32.16
CA LYS A 290 30.36 29.14 31.51
C LYS A 290 29.66 30.13 30.60
N ARG A 291 29.35 31.32 31.09
CA ARG A 291 28.65 32.36 30.30
C ARG A 291 29.45 32.74 29.06
N ARG A 292 30.76 32.93 29.20
CA ARG A 292 31.66 33.26 28.07
C ARG A 292 31.64 32.15 27.01
N GLN A 293 31.77 30.89 27.41
CA GLN A 293 31.81 29.76 26.49
C GLN A 293 30.45 29.47 25.83
N ILE A 294 29.34 29.62 26.56
CA ILE A 294 27.98 29.49 26.01
C ILE A 294 27.74 30.56 24.95
N ASN A 295 28.11 31.81 25.23
CA ASN A 295 28.00 32.91 24.26
C ASN A 295 28.87 32.65 23.03
N LYS A 296 30.07 32.08 23.22
CA LYS A 296 30.95 31.69 22.12
C LYS A 296 30.32 30.61 21.24
N ILE A 297 29.68 29.58 21.81
CA ILE A 297 28.98 28.56 20.99
C ILE A 297 27.82 29.14 20.22
N ARG A 298 27.02 29.99 20.88
CA ARG A 298 25.85 30.62 20.25
C ARG A 298 26.21 31.57 19.11
N SER A 299 27.46 32.04 19.02
CA SER A 299 27.88 32.89 17.90
C SER A 299 28.07 32.12 16.59
N PHE A 300 28.39 30.82 16.65
CA PHE A 300 28.68 29.99 15.46
C PHE A 300 27.67 28.86 15.19
N THR A 301 26.68 28.63 16.06
CA THR A 301 25.58 27.69 15.79
C THR A 301 24.23 28.19 16.30
N LYS A 302 23.18 27.86 15.54
CA LYS A 302 21.77 28.10 15.91
C LYS A 302 21.14 26.91 16.66
N ALA A 303 21.92 25.86 16.92
CA ALA A 303 21.45 24.67 17.63
C ALA A 303 21.10 24.99 19.09
N GLU A 304 20.18 24.22 19.65
CA GLU A 304 19.79 24.34 21.05
C GLU A 304 20.93 23.87 21.95
N VAL A 305 21.33 24.68 22.94
CA VAL A 305 22.50 24.43 23.78
C VAL A 305 22.05 24.11 25.22
N TYR A 306 22.45 22.95 25.72
CA TYR A 306 22.18 22.48 27.07
C TYR A 306 23.47 22.24 27.84
N CYS A 307 23.58 22.77 29.05
CA CYS A 307 24.68 22.45 29.96
C CYS A 307 24.28 21.32 30.88
N ILE A 308 25.08 20.26 30.92
CA ILE A 308 24.85 19.11 31.78
C ILE A 308 26.01 18.91 32.74
N SER A 309 25.69 18.46 33.94
CA SER A 309 26.66 17.88 34.87
C SER A 309 26.13 16.55 35.36
N ILE A 310 26.98 15.52 35.29
CA ILE A 310 26.65 14.18 35.77
C ILE A 310 26.39 14.18 37.27
N LYS A 311 26.96 15.14 38.02
CA LYS A 311 26.73 15.30 39.47
C LYS A 311 25.41 16.00 39.80
N LYS A 312 24.80 16.74 38.86
CA LYS A 312 23.58 17.52 39.09
C LYS A 312 22.39 16.91 38.33
N ASN A 313 21.59 16.10 39.03
CA ASN A 313 20.41 15.42 38.50
C ASN A 313 19.42 16.36 37.78
N LYS A 314 19.26 17.61 38.25
CA LYS A 314 18.36 18.60 37.64
C LYS A 314 18.69 18.85 36.16
N SER A 315 19.98 18.98 35.82
CA SER A 315 20.41 19.27 34.44
C SER A 315 20.13 18.10 33.46
N ILE A 316 20.22 16.86 33.95
CA ILE A 316 19.90 15.66 33.17
C ILE A 316 18.39 15.51 32.99
N LEU A 317 17.61 15.84 34.03
CA LEU A 317 16.16 15.80 33.98
C LEU A 317 15.61 16.83 32.99
N ASP A 318 16.17 18.04 32.96
CA ASP A 318 15.79 19.09 32.01
C ASP A 318 16.01 18.65 30.55
N LEU A 319 17.17 18.03 30.26
CA LEU A 319 17.46 17.48 28.94
C LEU A 319 16.55 16.28 28.60
N LYS A 320 16.25 15.42 29.58
CA LYS A 320 15.32 14.28 29.43
C LYS A 320 13.91 14.76 29.08
N ASN A 321 13.40 15.78 29.78
CA ASN A 321 12.09 16.39 29.50
C ASN A 321 12.05 17.06 28.11
N PHE A 322 13.15 17.68 27.71
CA PHE A 322 13.27 18.26 26.38
C PHE A 322 13.25 17.19 25.28
N LEU A 323 14.02 16.11 25.41
CA LEU A 323 14.01 14.98 24.48
C LEU A 323 12.62 14.32 24.39
N TYR A 324 11.91 14.23 25.51
CA TYR A 324 10.52 13.79 25.55
C TYR A 324 9.59 14.75 24.78
N SER A 325 9.75 16.06 24.98
CA SER A 325 8.96 17.08 24.29
C SER A 325 9.22 17.10 22.78
N LEU A 326 10.44 16.83 22.34
CA LEU A 326 10.80 16.68 20.92
C LEU A 326 10.16 15.45 20.31
N ASN A 327 10.22 14.32 21.00
CA ASN A 327 9.57 13.10 20.55
C ASN A 327 8.05 13.29 20.46
N ASN A 328 7.44 13.97 21.44
CA ASN A 328 6.02 14.29 21.45
C ASN A 328 5.61 15.37 20.45
N LYS A 329 6.41 16.42 20.23
CA LYS A 329 6.20 17.40 19.16
C LYS A 329 6.26 16.70 17.81
N ARG A 330 7.17 15.73 17.63
CA ARG A 330 7.23 14.92 16.41
C ARG A 330 6.05 13.96 16.27
N LEU A 331 5.55 13.37 17.35
CA LEU A 331 4.29 12.62 17.35
C LEU A 331 3.08 13.52 17.04
N LYS A 332 3.12 14.80 17.45
CA LYS A 332 2.13 15.84 17.12
C LYS A 332 2.35 16.48 15.73
N GLU A 333 3.55 16.48 15.19
CA GLU A 333 3.91 16.99 13.85
C GLU A 333 3.73 15.90 12.78
N LYS A 334 3.84 14.61 13.14
CA LYS A 334 3.24 13.49 12.38
C LYS A 334 1.72 13.60 12.28
N LYS A 335 1.09 14.38 13.19
CA LYS A 335 -0.32 14.77 13.16
C LYS A 335 -0.59 16.10 12.42
N LYS A 336 0.39 16.67 11.70
CA LYS A 336 0.15 17.80 10.79
C LYS A 336 -0.52 17.28 9.50
N MET A 337 -1.79 16.92 9.65
CA MET A 337 -2.59 16.17 8.67
C MET A 337 -2.80 16.92 7.35
N ASP A 338 -2.71 18.26 7.39
CA ASP A 338 -2.94 19.13 6.23
C ASP A 338 -1.76 19.14 5.24
N SER A 339 -0.53 18.82 5.67
CA SER A 339 0.60 18.65 4.74
C SER A 339 0.56 17.29 4.04
N ILE A 340 0.04 16.25 4.71
CA ILE A 340 0.03 14.89 4.18
C ILE A 340 -0.97 14.74 3.05
N ASN A 341 -2.22 15.24 3.17
CA ASN A 341 -3.19 15.14 2.06
C ASN A 341 -2.72 15.93 0.83
N LYS A 342 -2.14 17.11 1.06
CA LYS A 342 -1.54 17.93 0.02
C LYS A 342 -0.36 17.23 -0.66
N GLU A 343 0.51 16.58 0.10
CA GLU A 343 1.66 15.82 -0.41
C GLU A 343 1.23 14.55 -1.15
N ILE A 344 0.23 13.84 -0.64
CA ILE A 344 -0.43 12.69 -1.26
C ILE A 344 -0.99 13.07 -2.63
N ILE A 345 -1.85 14.10 -2.71
CA ILE A 345 -2.45 14.56 -3.97
C ILE A 345 -1.39 15.13 -4.91
N LYS A 346 -0.37 15.82 -4.38
CA LYS A 346 0.75 16.36 -5.17
C LYS A 346 1.53 15.26 -5.89
N ASN A 347 1.67 14.08 -5.30
CA ASN A 347 2.46 12.99 -5.88
C ASN A 347 1.69 12.12 -6.89
N PHE A 348 0.36 12.20 -6.93
CA PHE A 348 -0.45 11.41 -7.85
C PHE A 348 -0.47 11.98 -9.26
N LYS A 349 -0.25 11.16 -10.29
CA LYS A 349 -0.29 11.61 -11.68
C LYS A 349 -1.68 11.47 -12.28
N ARG A 350 -2.32 10.31 -12.07
CA ARG A 350 -3.56 9.92 -12.75
C ARG A 350 -4.70 9.78 -11.73
N VAL A 351 -5.77 10.55 -11.94
CA VAL A 351 -6.88 10.73 -10.98
C VAL A 351 -8.21 10.39 -11.64
N VAL A 352 -8.97 9.47 -11.05
CA VAL A 352 -10.36 9.20 -11.42
C VAL A 352 -11.27 9.94 -10.43
N ILE A 353 -12.22 10.72 -10.94
CA ILE A 353 -13.22 11.41 -10.12
C ILE A 353 -14.56 10.78 -10.43
N LYS A 354 -15.24 10.25 -9.42
CA LYS A 354 -16.61 9.76 -9.53
C LYS A 354 -17.58 10.74 -8.89
N VAL A 355 -18.67 11.03 -9.60
CA VAL A 355 -19.75 11.89 -9.10
C VAL A 355 -21.05 11.11 -9.01
N GLY A 356 -21.65 11.10 -7.81
CA GLY A 356 -22.93 10.43 -7.55
C GLY A 356 -24.14 11.13 -8.17
N SER A 357 -25.21 10.37 -8.41
CA SER A 357 -26.46 10.89 -8.99
C SER A 357 -27.13 11.95 -8.11
N SER A 358 -27.03 11.83 -6.79
CA SER A 358 -27.57 12.81 -5.82
C SER A 358 -26.91 14.19 -5.90
N LEU A 359 -25.69 14.26 -6.43
CA LEU A 359 -24.97 15.52 -6.63
C LEU A 359 -25.29 16.15 -8.01
N ILE A 360 -25.53 15.32 -9.02
CA ILE A 360 -25.77 15.75 -10.40
C ILE A 360 -27.23 16.12 -10.65
N VAL A 361 -28.17 15.43 -10.00
CA VAL A 361 -29.60 15.58 -10.26
C VAL A 361 -30.28 16.16 -9.02
N ASN A 362 -30.93 17.31 -9.19
CA ASN A 362 -31.72 17.93 -8.14
C ASN A 362 -32.96 17.07 -7.84
N SER A 363 -33.08 16.58 -6.61
CA SER A 363 -34.16 15.68 -6.18
C SER A 363 -35.55 16.31 -6.28
N SER A 364 -35.65 17.65 -6.20
CA SER A 364 -36.93 18.37 -6.21
C SER A 364 -37.55 18.50 -7.61
N ASN A 365 -36.73 18.62 -8.66
CA ASN A 365 -37.21 18.92 -10.01
C ASN A 365 -36.66 18.00 -11.10
N GLY A 366 -35.77 17.06 -10.75
CA GLY A 366 -35.16 16.12 -11.70
C GLY A 366 -34.22 16.76 -12.72
N LYS A 367 -33.86 18.03 -12.55
CA LYS A 367 -32.97 18.76 -13.47
C LYS A 367 -31.52 18.63 -13.01
N ILE A 368 -30.62 18.91 -13.95
CA ILE A 368 -29.18 18.95 -13.69
C ILE A 368 -28.84 20.07 -12.72
N ASN A 369 -27.91 19.77 -11.81
CA ASN A 369 -27.31 20.74 -10.91
C ASN A 369 -26.06 21.36 -11.55
N ASP A 370 -26.27 22.42 -12.34
CA ASP A 370 -25.20 23.13 -13.05
C ASP A 370 -24.15 23.73 -12.10
N VAL A 371 -24.54 24.08 -10.86
CA VAL A 371 -23.63 24.64 -9.86
C VAL A 371 -22.58 23.61 -9.43
N ILE A 372 -23.03 22.38 -9.13
CA ILE A 372 -22.13 21.29 -8.75
C ILE A 372 -21.24 20.87 -9.93
N ILE A 373 -21.81 20.74 -11.13
CA ILE A 373 -21.02 20.46 -12.35
C ILE A 373 -19.93 21.52 -12.53
N ASN A 374 -20.26 22.80 -12.37
CA ASN A 374 -19.29 23.89 -12.48
C ASN A 374 -18.16 23.78 -11.43
N TYR A 375 -18.47 23.48 -10.17
CA TYR A 375 -17.45 23.29 -9.12
C TYR A 375 -16.49 22.15 -9.44
N ILE A 376 -17.01 21.05 -10.00
CA ILE A 376 -16.20 19.90 -10.38
C ILE A 376 -15.34 20.21 -11.61
N VAL A 377 -15.87 20.88 -12.64
CA VAL A 377 -15.08 21.31 -13.81
C VAL A 377 -13.96 22.25 -13.39
N GLU A 378 -14.21 23.18 -12.48
CA GLU A 378 -13.20 24.09 -11.94
C GLU A 378 -12.09 23.35 -11.18
N ASP A 379 -12.42 22.28 -10.43
CA ASP A 379 -11.42 21.43 -9.81
C ASP A 379 -10.65 20.55 -10.81
N ILE A 380 -11.31 20.04 -11.85
CA ILE A 380 -10.64 19.31 -12.94
C ILE A 380 -9.63 20.23 -13.64
N LYS A 381 -10.01 21.47 -13.92
CA LYS A 381 -9.12 22.50 -14.47
C LYS A 381 -7.93 22.78 -13.56
N TYR A 382 -8.16 22.89 -12.26
CA TYR A 382 -7.08 23.01 -11.27
C TYR A 382 -6.12 21.81 -11.32
N LEU A 383 -6.62 20.58 -11.29
CA LEU A 383 -5.79 19.38 -11.37
C LEU A 383 -4.98 19.34 -12.68
N ARG A 384 -5.60 19.65 -13.82
CA ARG A 384 -4.89 19.72 -15.11
C ARG A 384 -3.79 20.77 -15.14
N SER A 385 -4.02 21.93 -14.52
CA SER A 385 -2.98 22.97 -14.38
C SER A 385 -1.76 22.50 -13.56
N LYS A 386 -1.91 21.42 -12.78
CA LYS A 386 -0.84 20.74 -12.04
C LYS A 386 -0.26 19.53 -12.78
N GLY A 387 -0.55 19.38 -14.07
CA GLY A 387 -0.05 18.28 -14.91
C GLY A 387 -0.71 16.93 -14.63
N LYS A 388 -1.89 16.90 -14.01
CA LYS A 388 -2.60 15.67 -13.66
C LYS A 388 -3.43 15.16 -14.84
N GLU A 389 -3.43 13.85 -15.03
CA GLU A 389 -4.29 13.15 -15.98
C GLU A 389 -5.61 12.82 -15.28
N VAL A 390 -6.74 13.34 -15.78
CA VAL A 390 -8.03 13.25 -15.09
C VAL A 390 -9.06 12.49 -15.93
N MET A 391 -9.78 11.56 -15.30
CA MET A 391 -10.95 10.91 -15.87
C MET A 391 -12.16 11.15 -14.97
N LEU A 392 -13.33 11.29 -15.57
CA LEU A 392 -14.59 11.54 -14.88
C LEU A 392 -15.53 10.35 -15.04
N VAL A 393 -16.08 9.85 -13.94
CA VAL A 393 -17.12 8.82 -13.93
C VAL A 393 -18.39 9.45 -13.37
N SER A 394 -19.41 9.65 -14.21
CA SER A 394 -20.62 10.40 -13.80
C SER A 394 -21.83 9.50 -13.76
N SER A 395 -22.50 9.42 -12.61
CA SER A 395 -23.86 8.90 -12.50
C SER A 395 -24.89 9.97 -12.89
N GLY A 396 -26.17 9.58 -12.93
CA GLY A 396 -27.30 10.51 -13.07
C GLY A 396 -28.19 10.25 -14.28
N ALA A 397 -27.72 9.51 -15.29
CA ALA A 397 -28.47 9.23 -16.52
C ALA A 397 -29.85 8.63 -16.25
N LEU A 398 -29.94 7.55 -15.47
CA LEU A 398 -31.20 6.93 -15.08
C LEU A 398 -32.18 7.92 -14.43
N ALA A 399 -31.70 8.74 -13.49
CA ALA A 399 -32.54 9.69 -12.76
C ALA A 399 -33.06 10.82 -13.67
N LEU A 400 -32.21 11.35 -14.55
CA LEU A 400 -32.57 12.38 -15.52
C LEU A 400 -33.61 11.86 -16.51
N GLY A 401 -33.41 10.66 -17.05
CA GLY A 401 -34.33 10.07 -18.01
C GLY A 401 -35.66 9.66 -17.39
N LYS A 402 -35.65 9.17 -16.15
CA LYS A 402 -36.89 8.86 -15.41
C LYS A 402 -37.79 10.09 -15.32
N HIS A 403 -37.23 11.25 -14.97
CA HIS A 403 -37.96 12.52 -14.94
C HIS A 403 -38.38 12.98 -16.34
N LYS A 404 -37.48 12.88 -17.34
CA LYS A 404 -37.78 13.30 -18.72
C LYS A 404 -38.92 12.49 -19.35
N LEU A 405 -39.01 11.20 -19.03
CA LEU A 405 -40.03 10.28 -19.51
C LEU A 405 -41.28 10.25 -18.62
N ALA A 406 -41.37 11.10 -17.59
CA ALA A 406 -42.48 11.15 -16.64
C ALA A 406 -42.82 9.79 -15.99
N LEU A 407 -41.82 8.93 -15.78
CA LEU A 407 -42.01 7.62 -15.19
C LEU A 407 -42.10 7.72 -13.65
N ASN A 408 -43.33 7.79 -13.14
CA ASN A 408 -43.59 8.03 -11.71
C ASN A 408 -43.53 6.77 -10.82
N ASN A 409 -43.35 5.59 -11.40
CA ASN A 409 -43.34 4.34 -10.66
C ASN A 409 -42.19 4.28 -9.62
N LYS A 410 -42.51 3.84 -8.40
CA LYS A 410 -41.52 3.60 -7.33
C LYS A 410 -40.50 2.55 -7.74
N THR A 411 -40.94 1.51 -8.44
CA THR A 411 -40.11 0.43 -8.97
C THR A 411 -40.26 0.38 -10.49
N LEU A 412 -39.15 0.55 -11.21
CA LEU A 412 -39.10 0.46 -12.66
C LEU A 412 -38.71 -0.96 -13.08
N LYS A 413 -39.34 -1.47 -14.16
CA LYS A 413 -38.87 -2.69 -14.82
C LYS A 413 -37.48 -2.42 -15.41
N ILE A 414 -36.72 -3.48 -15.67
CA ILE A 414 -35.36 -3.34 -16.20
C ILE A 414 -35.36 -2.60 -17.55
N GLN A 415 -36.33 -2.87 -18.41
CA GLN A 415 -36.48 -2.21 -19.70
C GLN A 415 -36.75 -0.70 -19.54
N ASP A 416 -37.59 -0.31 -18.58
CA ASP A 416 -37.88 1.10 -18.29
C ASP A 416 -36.66 1.82 -17.72
N LYS A 417 -35.86 1.13 -16.90
CA LYS A 417 -34.57 1.66 -16.41
C LYS A 417 -33.59 1.87 -17.56
N GLN A 418 -33.48 0.92 -18.48
CA GLN A 418 -32.62 1.02 -19.66
C GLN A 418 -33.05 2.16 -20.57
N ALA A 419 -34.35 2.26 -20.88
CA ALA A 419 -34.90 3.36 -21.66
C ALA A 419 -34.65 4.72 -21.00
N SER A 420 -34.87 4.80 -19.69
CA SER A 420 -34.56 6.01 -18.90
C SER A 420 -33.06 6.35 -18.95
N ALA A 421 -32.18 5.39 -18.71
CA ALA A 421 -30.74 5.62 -18.77
C ALA A 421 -30.30 6.11 -20.15
N SER A 422 -30.80 5.51 -21.23
CA SER A 422 -30.53 5.94 -22.61
C SER A 422 -30.93 7.40 -22.87
N VAL A 423 -32.16 7.79 -22.51
CA VAL A 423 -32.64 9.17 -22.67
C VAL A 423 -31.85 10.15 -21.80
N GLY A 424 -31.65 9.81 -20.53
CA GLY A 424 -30.95 10.68 -19.60
C GLY A 424 -29.45 10.78 -19.86
N GLN A 425 -28.84 9.80 -20.53
CA GLN A 425 -27.42 9.85 -20.91
C GLN A 425 -27.14 10.99 -21.89
N ILE A 426 -28.07 11.26 -22.82
CA ILE A 426 -27.99 12.40 -23.75
C ILE A 426 -27.97 13.73 -22.97
N ILE A 427 -28.87 13.85 -21.98
CA ILE A 427 -28.98 15.04 -21.14
C ILE A 427 -27.70 15.22 -20.32
N LEU A 428 -27.23 14.15 -19.69
CA LEU A 428 -26.04 14.13 -18.85
C LEU A 428 -24.79 14.57 -19.62
N ILE A 429 -24.53 13.96 -20.78
CA ILE A 429 -23.32 14.24 -21.55
C ILE A 429 -23.35 15.65 -22.14
N ASN A 430 -24.50 16.13 -22.60
CA ASN A 430 -24.65 17.48 -23.14
C ASN A 430 -24.34 18.54 -22.07
N SER A 431 -24.80 18.34 -20.83
CA SER A 431 -24.47 19.27 -19.74
C SER A 431 -23.00 19.29 -19.37
N TRP A 432 -22.34 18.12 -19.31
CA TRP A 432 -20.90 18.07 -19.11
C TRP A 432 -20.14 18.75 -20.26
N GLN A 433 -20.48 18.41 -21.51
CA GLN A 433 -19.88 19.01 -22.70
C GLN A 433 -20.02 20.52 -22.68
N LYS A 434 -21.23 21.04 -22.45
CA LYS A 434 -21.50 22.49 -22.34
C LYS A 434 -20.61 23.17 -21.29
N MET A 435 -20.41 22.55 -20.13
CA MET A 435 -19.57 23.13 -19.07
C MET A 435 -18.07 23.08 -19.40
N PHE A 436 -17.61 21.98 -20.00
CA PHE A 436 -16.21 21.84 -20.43
C PHE A 436 -15.89 22.77 -21.62
N SER A 437 -16.79 22.89 -22.61
CA SER A 437 -16.63 23.81 -23.74
C SER A 437 -16.54 25.28 -23.31
N LYS A 438 -17.32 25.70 -22.30
CA LYS A 438 -17.18 27.03 -21.69
C LYS A 438 -15.77 27.30 -21.14
N ASN A 439 -15.06 26.25 -20.75
CA ASN A 439 -13.70 26.29 -20.23
C ASN A 439 -12.64 25.93 -21.28
N ARG A 440 -13.00 25.79 -22.56
CA ARG A 440 -12.11 25.36 -23.66
C ARG A 440 -11.43 24.01 -23.38
N ILE A 441 -12.16 23.12 -22.73
CA ILE A 441 -11.73 21.75 -22.43
C ILE A 441 -12.50 20.82 -23.36
N GLU A 442 -11.78 20.03 -24.14
CA GLU A 442 -12.38 18.93 -24.88
C GLU A 442 -12.71 17.77 -23.93
N CYS A 443 -13.82 17.10 -24.19
CA CYS A 443 -14.22 15.90 -23.46
C CYS A 443 -14.74 14.84 -24.43
N ALA A 444 -14.64 13.58 -24.04
CA ALA A 444 -15.09 12.45 -24.84
C ALA A 444 -15.94 11.49 -24.01
N GLN A 445 -17.04 11.02 -24.59
CA GLN A 445 -17.90 10.03 -23.94
C GLN A 445 -17.32 8.62 -24.09
N ILE A 446 -17.39 7.84 -23.02
CA ILE A 446 -17.12 6.41 -23.03
C ILE A 446 -18.25 5.69 -22.28
N LEU A 447 -18.80 4.65 -22.89
CA LEU A 447 -19.76 3.76 -22.25
C LEU A 447 -19.13 2.38 -22.06
N LEU A 448 -19.11 1.88 -20.83
CA LEU A 448 -18.54 0.57 -20.48
C LEU A 448 -19.51 -0.21 -19.61
N THR A 449 -19.55 -1.53 -19.74
CA THR A 449 -20.16 -2.39 -18.71
C THR A 449 -19.12 -2.82 -17.67
N HIS A 450 -19.55 -3.33 -16.52
CA HIS A 450 -18.64 -3.98 -15.58
C HIS A 450 -17.89 -5.15 -16.23
N LEU A 451 -18.56 -5.92 -17.09
CA LEU A 451 -17.95 -7.01 -17.85
C LEU A 451 -16.85 -6.51 -18.79
N ASP A 452 -17.03 -5.37 -19.47
CA ASP A 452 -15.99 -4.82 -20.34
C ASP A 452 -14.72 -4.44 -19.57
N ALA A 453 -14.88 -4.00 -18.33
CA ALA A 453 -13.75 -3.64 -17.47
C ALA A 453 -13.10 -4.87 -16.79
N GLU A 454 -13.80 -6.01 -16.70
CA GLU A 454 -13.27 -7.27 -16.15
C GLU A 454 -12.68 -8.20 -17.22
N ILE A 455 -13.28 -8.24 -18.41
CA ILE A 455 -12.82 -9.06 -19.51
C ILE A 455 -11.51 -8.48 -20.05
N ARG A 456 -10.48 -9.32 -20.10
CA ARG A 456 -9.11 -8.93 -20.45
C ARG A 456 -9.01 -8.19 -21.79
N LYS A 457 -9.64 -8.71 -22.84
CA LYS A 457 -9.61 -8.10 -24.19
C LYS A 457 -10.29 -6.72 -24.20
N SER A 458 -11.49 -6.63 -23.65
CA SER A 458 -12.27 -5.39 -23.58
C SER A 458 -11.59 -4.33 -22.71
N SER A 459 -11.05 -4.71 -21.55
CA SER A 459 -10.39 -3.79 -20.62
C SER A 459 -9.10 -3.20 -21.20
N ILE A 460 -8.33 -3.96 -21.99
CA ILE A 460 -7.16 -3.45 -22.72
C ILE A 460 -7.59 -2.41 -23.77
N ASN A 461 -8.65 -2.67 -24.53
CA ASN A 461 -9.15 -1.74 -25.53
C ASN A 461 -9.67 -0.45 -24.87
N ALA A 462 -10.48 -0.57 -23.81
CA ALA A 462 -10.97 0.57 -23.04
C ALA A 462 -9.80 1.42 -22.48
N ARG A 463 -8.78 0.77 -21.92
CA ARG A 463 -7.56 1.45 -21.45
C ARG A 463 -6.86 2.22 -22.56
N ASN A 464 -6.64 1.59 -23.72
CA ASN A 464 -5.94 2.22 -24.83
C ASN A 464 -6.70 3.46 -25.34
N THR A 465 -8.04 3.38 -25.42
CA THR A 465 -8.89 4.53 -25.77
C THR A 465 -8.75 5.65 -24.75
N ILE A 466 -8.84 5.35 -23.46
CA ILE A 466 -8.68 6.33 -22.37
C ILE A 466 -7.30 6.99 -22.43
N GLU A 467 -6.23 6.20 -22.57
CA GLU A 467 -4.85 6.71 -22.65
C GLU A 467 -4.65 7.60 -23.90
N SER A 468 -5.28 7.26 -25.02
CA SER A 468 -5.22 8.07 -26.24
C SER A 468 -5.95 9.40 -26.07
N LEU A 469 -7.13 9.40 -25.45
CA LEU A 469 -7.88 10.63 -25.16
C LEU A 469 -7.11 11.56 -24.21
N ILE A 470 -6.47 11.01 -23.18
CA ILE A 470 -5.61 11.76 -22.27
C ILE A 470 -4.43 12.39 -23.03
N LYS A 471 -3.77 11.64 -23.93
CA LYS A 471 -2.68 12.17 -24.79
C LYS A 471 -3.16 13.30 -25.71
N LEU A 472 -4.38 13.19 -26.23
CA LEU A 472 -5.05 14.22 -27.03
C LEU A 472 -5.62 15.37 -26.17
N ASN A 473 -5.28 15.41 -24.88
CA ASN A 473 -5.67 16.48 -23.96
C ASN A 473 -7.20 16.62 -23.76
N SER A 474 -7.95 15.53 -24.00
CA SER A 474 -9.40 15.43 -23.81
C SER A 474 -9.73 14.73 -22.49
N ILE A 475 -10.81 15.15 -21.82
CA ILE A 475 -11.31 14.53 -20.57
C ILE A 475 -12.24 13.35 -20.90
N PRO A 476 -11.88 12.10 -20.56
CA PRO A 476 -12.78 10.97 -20.68
C PRO A 476 -13.91 11.07 -19.65
N ILE A 477 -15.16 11.07 -20.13
CA ILE A 477 -16.38 11.02 -19.32
C ILE A 477 -16.99 9.63 -19.49
N ILE A 478 -16.88 8.83 -18.45
CA ILE A 478 -17.23 7.42 -18.45
C ILE A 478 -18.55 7.23 -17.71
N ASN A 479 -19.46 6.45 -18.29
CA ASN A 479 -20.65 5.97 -17.60
C ASN A 479 -20.92 4.51 -17.97
N GLU A 480 -21.81 3.85 -17.22
CA GLU A 480 -22.24 2.51 -17.53
C GLU A 480 -23.04 2.45 -18.85
N ASN A 481 -22.82 1.41 -19.66
CA ASN A 481 -23.67 1.13 -20.82
C ASN A 481 -24.92 0.35 -20.39
N ASP A 482 -25.87 1.04 -19.75
CA ASP A 482 -27.09 0.44 -19.19
C ASP A 482 -27.87 -0.42 -20.20
N THR A 483 -27.88 -0.04 -21.49
CA THR A 483 -28.64 -0.74 -22.54
C THR A 483 -28.26 -2.22 -22.68
N VAL A 484 -26.98 -2.54 -22.49
CA VAL A 484 -26.44 -3.91 -22.65
C VAL A 484 -26.03 -4.54 -21.32
N ALA A 485 -26.13 -3.81 -20.21
CA ALA A 485 -25.89 -4.34 -18.87
C ALA A 485 -27.01 -5.33 -18.49
N THR A 486 -26.66 -6.59 -18.28
CA THR A 486 -27.64 -7.69 -18.09
C THR A 486 -27.86 -8.06 -16.62
N LYS A 487 -26.92 -7.72 -15.72
CA LYS A 487 -26.96 -8.10 -14.30
C LYS A 487 -26.89 -6.91 -13.33
N GLU A 488 -26.27 -5.80 -13.74
CA GLU A 488 -25.88 -4.69 -12.85
C GLU A 488 -26.94 -3.59 -12.67
N LEU A 489 -27.94 -3.52 -13.55
CA LEU A 489 -29.09 -2.60 -13.43
C LEU A 489 -29.98 -2.81 -12.19
N ARG A 490 -29.72 -3.86 -11.40
CA ARG A 490 -30.29 -4.00 -10.06
C ARG A 490 -29.65 -3.04 -9.05
N TYR A 491 -28.40 -2.63 -9.25
CA TYR A 491 -27.61 -1.88 -8.26
C TYR A 491 -26.85 -0.64 -8.76
N GLY A 492 -26.79 -0.38 -10.07
CA GLY A 492 -26.31 0.91 -10.64
C GLY A 492 -25.04 1.44 -9.97
N ASP A 493 -23.99 0.63 -9.95
CA ASP A 493 -22.84 0.83 -9.07
C ASP A 493 -21.65 1.45 -9.80
N ASN A 494 -21.80 2.72 -10.17
CA ASN A 494 -20.70 3.52 -10.71
C ASN A 494 -19.53 3.68 -9.71
N ASP A 495 -19.68 3.34 -8.41
CA ASP A 495 -18.54 3.31 -7.48
C ASP A 495 -17.58 2.17 -7.87
N GLN A 496 -18.12 0.96 -8.11
CA GLN A 496 -17.34 -0.16 -8.62
C GLN A 496 -16.84 0.08 -10.06
N LEU A 497 -17.64 0.68 -10.94
CA LEU A 497 -17.17 1.02 -12.30
C LEU A 497 -15.97 1.96 -12.22
N ALA A 498 -16.02 2.99 -11.36
CA ALA A 498 -14.91 3.92 -11.18
C ALA A 498 -13.65 3.24 -10.63
N ALA A 499 -13.79 2.30 -9.69
CA ALA A 499 -12.67 1.50 -9.21
C ALA A 499 -12.08 0.58 -10.29
N ARG A 500 -12.91 0.02 -11.17
CA ARG A 500 -12.45 -0.76 -12.32
C ARG A 500 -11.75 0.10 -13.35
N VAL A 501 -12.28 1.29 -13.66
CA VAL A 501 -11.59 2.29 -14.49
C VAL A 501 -10.23 2.61 -13.89
N ALA A 502 -10.16 2.95 -12.60
CA ALA A 502 -8.91 3.22 -11.90
C ALA A 502 -7.91 2.05 -11.97
N GLN A 503 -8.40 0.81 -11.86
CA GLN A 503 -7.59 -0.40 -12.00
C GLN A 503 -7.02 -0.56 -13.42
N ILE A 504 -7.86 -0.50 -14.46
CA ILE A 504 -7.40 -0.73 -15.84
C ILE A 504 -6.48 0.39 -16.31
N THR A 505 -6.69 1.62 -15.84
CA THR A 505 -5.82 2.77 -16.17
C THR A 505 -4.65 2.91 -15.20
N SER A 506 -4.45 2.01 -14.22
CA SER A 506 -3.36 2.11 -13.24
C SER A 506 -3.30 3.50 -12.56
N SER A 507 -4.47 4.03 -12.18
CA SER A 507 -4.60 5.34 -11.56
C SER A 507 -4.05 5.35 -10.14
N ASP A 508 -3.55 6.51 -9.71
CA ASP A 508 -2.96 6.68 -8.38
C ASP A 508 -4.03 7.00 -7.32
N LEU A 509 -5.11 7.67 -7.73
CA LEU A 509 -6.19 8.12 -6.86
C LEU A 509 -7.57 7.97 -7.51
N LEU A 510 -8.51 7.42 -6.75
CA LEU A 510 -9.94 7.46 -7.00
C LEU A 510 -10.63 8.38 -5.98
N VAL A 511 -11.30 9.43 -6.46
CA VAL A 511 -12.09 10.35 -5.64
C VAL A 511 -13.57 10.02 -5.81
N LEU A 512 -14.24 9.52 -4.77
CA LEU A 512 -15.68 9.34 -4.76
C LEU A 512 -16.35 10.55 -4.09
N LEU A 513 -16.92 11.44 -4.91
CA LEU A 513 -17.72 12.56 -4.44
C LEU A 513 -19.15 12.07 -4.09
N SER A 514 -19.53 12.22 -2.83
CA SER A 514 -20.83 11.81 -2.27
C SER A 514 -21.52 12.97 -1.55
N ASP A 515 -22.76 12.74 -1.16
CA ASP A 515 -23.54 13.52 -0.18
C ASP A 515 -23.02 13.42 1.27
N VAL A 516 -22.23 12.38 1.59
CA VAL A 516 -21.62 12.16 2.90
C VAL A 516 -20.14 12.52 2.94
N HIS A 517 -19.62 12.85 4.12
CA HIS A 517 -18.20 13.13 4.32
C HIS A 517 -17.30 11.90 4.15
N GLY A 518 -17.80 10.70 4.46
CA GLY A 518 -17.03 9.47 4.38
C GLY A 518 -17.68 8.34 5.16
N LEU A 519 -16.88 7.35 5.53
CA LEU A 519 -17.28 6.21 6.35
C LEU A 519 -17.17 6.57 7.84
N TYR A 520 -18.24 6.38 8.59
CA TYR A 520 -18.27 6.59 10.04
C TYR A 520 -18.24 5.26 10.77
N ASP A 521 -17.76 5.23 12.01
CA ASP A 521 -17.74 4.03 12.86
C ASP A 521 -19.14 3.55 13.28
N ALA A 522 -20.13 4.44 13.23
CA ALA A 522 -21.55 4.18 13.42
C ALA A 522 -22.38 5.09 12.48
N ASN A 523 -23.68 4.81 12.33
CA ASN A 523 -24.54 5.65 11.51
C ASN A 523 -24.68 7.06 12.13
N PRO A 524 -24.17 8.13 11.48
CA PRO A 524 -24.13 9.47 12.06
C PRO A 524 -25.50 10.13 12.20
N ILE A 525 -26.52 9.62 11.47
CA ILE A 525 -27.91 10.09 11.62
C ILE A 525 -28.52 9.53 12.91
N LYS A 526 -28.16 8.30 13.29
CA LYS A 526 -28.70 7.62 14.48
C LYS A 526 -27.85 7.84 15.73
N ASN A 527 -26.55 8.08 15.57
CA ASN A 527 -25.61 8.27 16.67
C ASN A 527 -24.85 9.59 16.48
N PRO A 528 -25.16 10.64 17.27
CA PRO A 528 -24.49 11.93 17.16
C PRO A 528 -23.00 11.89 17.54
N ASN A 529 -22.57 10.86 18.27
CA ASN A 529 -21.17 10.65 18.64
C ASN A 529 -20.38 9.82 17.61
N ALA A 530 -20.98 9.50 16.45
CA ALA A 530 -20.30 8.76 15.39
C ALA A 530 -19.06 9.52 14.90
N LYS A 531 -17.94 8.82 14.80
CA LYS A 531 -16.65 9.37 14.38
C LYS A 531 -16.35 8.98 12.94
N LEU A 532 -15.89 9.95 12.17
CA LEU A 532 -15.42 9.72 10.81
C LEU A 532 -14.14 8.87 10.85
N LEU A 533 -14.11 7.79 10.07
CA LEU A 533 -12.91 7.00 9.85
C LEU A 533 -12.06 7.70 8.79
N GLU A 534 -11.12 8.52 9.24
CA GLU A 534 -10.33 9.37 8.35
C GLU A 534 -9.34 8.60 7.48
N ARG A 535 -8.77 7.50 8.00
CA ARG A 535 -7.78 6.68 7.29
C ARG A 535 -8.02 5.19 7.50
N ILE A 536 -8.07 4.46 6.39
CA ILE A 536 -8.29 3.02 6.31
C ILE A 536 -7.19 2.40 5.45
N TYR A 537 -6.29 1.64 6.07
CA TYR A 537 -5.20 0.93 5.36
C TYR A 537 -5.58 -0.50 4.95
N LYS A 538 -6.61 -1.06 5.59
CA LYS A 538 -7.08 -2.43 5.36
C LYS A 538 -8.60 -2.46 5.50
N ILE A 539 -9.26 -3.11 4.56
CA ILE A 539 -10.70 -3.38 4.61
C ILE A 539 -10.85 -4.80 5.18
N ASP A 540 -11.15 -4.86 6.48
CA ASP A 540 -11.40 -6.10 7.21
C ASP A 540 -12.91 -6.31 7.42
N LYS A 541 -13.27 -7.42 8.08
CA LYS A 541 -14.68 -7.72 8.41
C LYS A 541 -15.33 -6.64 9.28
N LYS A 542 -14.56 -5.87 10.06
CA LYS A 542 -15.08 -4.78 10.89
C LYS A 542 -15.52 -3.62 10.00
N ILE A 543 -14.67 -3.18 9.06
CA ILE A 543 -15.01 -2.14 8.08
C ILE A 543 -16.19 -2.57 7.20
N GLU A 544 -16.22 -3.83 6.77
CA GLU A 544 -17.36 -4.39 6.01
C GLU A 544 -18.67 -4.30 6.81
N LYS A 545 -18.66 -4.78 8.07
CA LYS A 545 -19.84 -4.73 8.94
C LYS A 545 -20.28 -3.30 9.27
N ILE A 546 -19.34 -2.37 9.44
CA ILE A 546 -19.65 -0.95 9.62
C ILE A 546 -20.37 -0.41 8.38
N SER A 547 -19.89 -0.75 7.18
CA SER A 547 -20.51 -0.30 5.92
C SER A 547 -21.95 -0.80 5.74
N GLU A 548 -22.25 -2.03 6.17
CA GLU A 548 -23.59 -2.62 6.15
C GLU A 548 -24.54 -1.88 7.10
N ASN A 549 -24.08 -1.54 8.31
CA ASN A 549 -24.89 -0.89 9.35
C ASN A 549 -25.10 0.62 9.12
N THR A 550 -24.30 1.24 8.23
CA THR A 550 -24.40 2.67 7.90
C THR A 550 -25.45 2.94 6.81
N SER A 551 -26.01 1.89 6.20
CA SER A 551 -27.05 1.97 5.18
C SER A 551 -28.28 2.73 5.69
N SER A 552 -28.59 3.88 5.08
CA SER A 552 -29.89 4.55 5.24
C SER A 552 -30.96 3.84 4.42
N SER A 553 -32.21 3.80 4.91
CA SER A 553 -33.37 3.19 4.23
C SER A 553 -33.75 3.81 2.88
N ILE A 554 -33.15 4.95 2.51
CA ILE A 554 -33.50 5.75 1.31
C ILE A 554 -32.52 5.54 0.14
N SER A 555 -31.30 5.02 0.39
CA SER A 555 -30.26 4.86 -0.65
C SER A 555 -29.80 3.41 -0.69
N VAL A 556 -30.18 2.69 -1.76
CA VAL A 556 -29.83 1.27 -1.93
C VAL A 556 -28.31 1.13 -2.12
N GLY A 557 -27.64 0.45 -1.19
CA GLY A 557 -26.22 0.06 -1.29
C GLY A 557 -25.19 1.18 -1.05
N GLY A 558 -25.59 2.36 -0.56
CA GLY A 558 -24.78 3.58 -0.62
C GLY A 558 -23.33 3.52 -0.08
N MET A 559 -23.10 2.96 1.11
CA MET A 559 -21.75 2.88 1.71
C MET A 559 -21.05 1.55 1.42
N GLU A 560 -21.82 0.46 1.35
CA GLU A 560 -21.30 -0.88 1.04
C GLU A 560 -20.62 -0.91 -0.34
N THR A 561 -21.25 -0.30 -1.35
CA THR A 561 -20.70 -0.17 -2.72
C THR A 561 -19.39 0.62 -2.74
N LYS A 562 -19.29 1.71 -1.97
CA LYS A 562 -18.06 2.50 -1.81
C LYS A 562 -16.94 1.70 -1.16
N VAL A 563 -17.25 0.88 -0.14
CA VAL A 563 -16.25 0.00 0.49
C VAL A 563 -15.83 -1.13 -0.45
N LYS A 564 -16.73 -1.67 -1.28
CA LYS A 564 -16.38 -2.61 -2.36
C LYS A 564 -15.45 -1.96 -3.40
N ALA A 565 -15.75 -0.74 -3.83
CA ALA A 565 -14.91 0.05 -4.72
C ALA A 565 -13.51 0.32 -4.11
N ALA A 566 -13.45 0.62 -2.81
CA ALA A 566 -12.19 0.78 -2.10
C ALA A 566 -11.37 -0.51 -2.10
N ARG A 567 -11.99 -1.68 -1.93
CA ARG A 567 -11.29 -2.98 -2.00
C ARG A 567 -10.64 -3.20 -3.37
N ILE A 568 -11.37 -2.92 -4.45
CA ILE A 568 -10.85 -3.03 -5.82
C ILE A 568 -9.68 -2.06 -6.03
N SER A 569 -9.83 -0.82 -5.57
CA SER A 569 -8.81 0.23 -5.70
C SER A 569 -7.52 -0.12 -4.95
N LEU A 570 -7.62 -0.49 -3.67
CA LEU A 570 -6.48 -0.86 -2.84
C LEU A 570 -5.72 -2.07 -3.40
N ALA A 571 -6.46 -3.09 -3.88
CA ALA A 571 -5.85 -4.25 -4.53
C ALA A 571 -5.10 -3.90 -5.83
N ALA A 572 -5.54 -2.85 -6.53
CA ALA A 572 -4.87 -2.32 -7.71
C ALA A 572 -3.72 -1.34 -7.39
N GLY A 573 -3.39 -1.11 -6.11
CA GLY A 573 -2.40 -0.11 -5.70
C GLY A 573 -2.89 1.34 -5.82
N CYS A 574 -4.18 1.54 -6.10
CA CYS A 574 -4.83 2.86 -6.22
C CYS A 574 -5.35 3.29 -4.85
N ASN A 575 -4.98 4.51 -4.41
CA ASN A 575 -5.59 5.11 -3.24
C ASN A 575 -7.02 5.51 -3.57
N MET A 576 -7.90 5.56 -2.57
CA MET A 576 -9.26 6.02 -2.75
C MET A 576 -9.65 6.99 -1.64
N VAL A 577 -10.47 7.99 -1.95
CA VAL A 577 -11.05 8.89 -0.95
C VAL A 577 -12.55 9.00 -1.14
N ILE A 578 -13.32 8.91 -0.06
CA ILE A 578 -14.74 9.29 -0.03
C ILE A 578 -14.82 10.68 0.57
N ALA A 579 -15.47 11.59 -0.14
CA ALA A 579 -15.52 12.99 0.23
C ALA A 579 -16.89 13.61 -0.10
N LYS A 580 -17.23 14.67 0.65
CA LYS A 580 -18.45 15.43 0.39
C LYS A 580 -18.30 16.29 -0.87
N GLY A 581 -19.22 16.14 -1.82
CA GLY A 581 -19.16 16.76 -3.14
C GLY A 581 -20.07 17.98 -3.35
N ASP A 582 -20.90 18.35 -2.38
CA ASP A 582 -21.86 19.46 -2.49
C ASP A 582 -21.25 20.85 -2.18
N ASN A 583 -20.01 20.87 -1.69
CA ASN A 583 -19.28 22.10 -1.37
C ASN A 583 -18.62 22.69 -2.61
N LYS A 584 -18.36 24.01 -2.60
CA LYS A 584 -17.56 24.68 -3.62
C LYS A 584 -16.14 24.11 -3.66
N ASN A 585 -15.69 23.69 -4.84
CA ASN A 585 -14.35 23.12 -5.09
C ASN A 585 -14.03 21.91 -4.18
N PRO A 586 -14.81 20.82 -4.24
CA PRO A 586 -14.70 19.71 -3.30
C PRO A 586 -13.32 19.04 -3.29
N ILE A 587 -12.62 18.99 -4.42
CA ILE A 587 -11.28 18.38 -4.54
C ILE A 587 -10.21 19.31 -3.96
N ARG A 588 -10.25 20.61 -4.26
CA ARG A 588 -9.32 21.57 -3.62
C ARG A 588 -9.50 21.61 -2.10
N ASN A 589 -10.72 21.38 -1.60
CA ASN A 589 -10.97 21.28 -0.17
C ASN A 589 -10.33 20.04 0.47
N LEU A 590 -10.11 18.94 -0.28
CA LEU A 590 -9.37 17.78 0.23
C LEU A 590 -7.91 18.07 0.55
N GLU A 591 -7.29 19.05 -0.12
CA GLU A 591 -5.94 19.52 0.23
C GLU A 591 -5.89 20.28 1.56
N LYS A 592 -7.04 20.80 2.03
CA LYS A 592 -7.14 21.70 3.19
C LYS A 592 -7.90 21.11 4.38
N SER A 593 -8.69 20.07 4.16
CA SER A 593 -9.64 19.54 5.14
C SER A 593 -9.46 18.03 5.33
N ASN A 594 -9.59 17.59 6.58
CA ASN A 594 -9.56 16.18 6.96
C ASN A 594 -10.95 15.54 7.05
N LYS A 595 -12.01 16.24 6.66
CA LYS A 595 -13.39 15.69 6.64
C LYS A 595 -13.64 14.79 5.43
N ALA A 596 -12.83 13.74 5.31
CA ALA A 596 -12.92 12.71 4.28
C ALA A 596 -12.40 11.35 4.81
N SER A 597 -12.84 10.24 4.21
CA SER A 597 -12.30 8.91 4.49
C SER A 597 -11.32 8.47 3.41
N TRP A 598 -10.04 8.38 3.77
CA TRP A 598 -8.96 7.95 2.89
C TRP A 598 -8.69 6.46 3.02
N PHE A 599 -8.80 5.72 1.93
CA PHE A 599 -8.37 4.35 1.77
C PHE A 599 -6.99 4.34 1.13
N ILE A 600 -5.97 3.90 1.87
CA ILE A 600 -4.56 4.05 1.48
C ILE A 600 -4.00 2.69 1.06
N ALA A 601 -3.51 2.60 -0.18
CA ALA A 601 -2.92 1.39 -0.73
C ALA A 601 -1.52 1.15 -0.16
N SER A 602 -1.20 -0.11 0.15
CA SER A 602 0.12 -0.52 0.66
C SER A 602 1.20 -0.57 -0.42
N THR A 603 0.82 -0.48 -1.70
CA THR A 603 1.73 -0.51 -2.85
C THR A 603 1.27 0.50 -3.89
N SER A 604 2.16 0.89 -4.81
CA SER A 604 1.80 1.75 -5.94
C SER A 604 1.05 0.96 -7.03
N PRO A 605 0.30 1.64 -7.93
CA PRO A 605 -0.40 0.97 -9.03
C PRO A 605 0.56 0.16 -9.91
N LYS A 606 1.75 0.69 -10.16
CA LYS A 606 2.81 0.02 -10.92
C LYS A 606 3.28 -1.27 -10.24
N THR A 607 3.53 -1.23 -8.94
CA THR A 607 3.97 -2.41 -8.17
C THR A 607 2.86 -3.46 -8.08
N ALA A 608 1.62 -3.05 -7.81
CA ALA A 608 0.47 -3.95 -7.77
C ALA A 608 0.26 -4.65 -9.13
N ARG A 609 0.37 -3.89 -10.24
CA ARG A 609 0.27 -4.43 -11.59
C ARG A 609 1.37 -5.45 -11.89
N LYS A 610 2.62 -5.14 -11.55
CA LYS A 610 3.74 -6.08 -11.70
C LYS A 610 3.53 -7.35 -10.88
N LYS A 611 3.08 -7.23 -9.63
CA LYS A 611 2.76 -8.39 -8.77
C LYS A 611 1.64 -9.25 -9.35
N TRP A 612 0.64 -8.64 -9.98
CA TRP A 612 -0.42 -9.37 -10.68
C TRP A 612 0.12 -10.13 -11.88
N ILE A 613 0.94 -9.50 -12.72
CA ILE A 613 1.59 -10.15 -13.88
C ILE A 613 2.47 -11.31 -13.42
N SER A 614 3.29 -11.12 -12.38
CA SER A 614 4.14 -12.20 -11.85
C SER A 614 3.34 -13.34 -11.22
N SER A 615 2.12 -13.09 -10.72
CA SER A 615 1.29 -14.17 -10.16
C SER A 615 0.75 -15.15 -11.20
N GLN A 616 0.83 -14.82 -12.50
CA GLN A 616 0.37 -15.66 -13.62
C GLN A 616 1.52 -16.39 -14.35
N MET A 617 2.66 -16.55 -13.69
CA MET A 617 3.92 -17.13 -14.21
C MET A 617 3.87 -18.58 -14.72
N SER A 618 2.74 -19.28 -14.65
CA SER A 618 2.64 -20.71 -14.99
C SER A 618 2.33 -20.99 -16.47
N THR A 619 2.35 -20.00 -17.36
CA THR A 619 2.01 -20.21 -18.78
C THR A 619 3.18 -20.88 -19.52
N LYS A 620 2.90 -21.97 -20.26
CA LYS A 620 3.92 -22.65 -21.10
C LYS A 620 4.20 -21.92 -22.41
N ALA A 621 3.38 -20.92 -22.75
CA ALA A 621 3.48 -20.14 -23.97
C ALA A 621 4.34 -18.88 -23.76
N GLY A 622 5.12 -18.50 -24.77
CA GLY A 622 6.10 -17.42 -24.64
C GLY A 622 6.88 -17.14 -25.91
N ILE A 623 7.87 -16.26 -25.80
CA ILE A 623 8.67 -15.75 -26.91
C ILE A 623 10.14 -15.94 -26.57
N VAL A 624 10.93 -16.46 -27.51
CA VAL A 624 12.39 -16.55 -27.40
C VAL A 624 13.00 -15.32 -28.03
N VAL A 625 13.95 -14.68 -27.32
CA VAL A 625 14.58 -13.43 -27.74
C VAL A 625 16.10 -13.55 -27.80
N ASP A 626 16.73 -12.72 -28.63
CA ASP A 626 18.19 -12.68 -28.77
C ASP A 626 18.89 -12.03 -27.55
N GLY A 627 20.22 -12.16 -27.50
CA GLY A 627 21.03 -11.59 -26.42
C GLY A 627 20.90 -10.06 -26.27
N GLY A 628 20.77 -9.32 -27.38
CA GLY A 628 20.61 -7.86 -27.34
C GLY A 628 19.28 -7.44 -26.72
N ALA A 629 18.21 -8.17 -27.02
CA ALA A 629 16.91 -8.02 -26.40
C ALA A 629 16.97 -8.39 -24.92
N VAL A 630 17.66 -9.46 -24.52
CA VAL A 630 17.86 -9.81 -23.09
C VAL A 630 18.49 -8.65 -22.32
N ASP A 631 19.56 -8.06 -22.85
CA ASP A 631 20.25 -6.94 -22.20
C ASP A 631 19.37 -5.68 -22.15
N ALA A 632 18.66 -5.38 -23.24
CA ALA A 632 17.69 -4.29 -23.27
C ALA A 632 16.59 -4.48 -22.21
N LEU A 633 16.04 -5.69 -22.08
CA LEU A 633 15.03 -6.02 -21.09
C LEU A 633 15.56 -5.85 -19.66
N LYS A 634 16.77 -6.35 -19.36
CA LYS A 634 17.42 -6.16 -18.05
C LYS A 634 17.68 -4.69 -17.71
N SER A 635 17.93 -3.85 -18.71
CA SER A 635 18.05 -2.39 -18.55
C SER A 635 16.70 -1.66 -18.38
N GLY A 636 15.58 -2.38 -18.51
CA GLY A 636 14.22 -1.84 -18.31
C GLY A 636 13.52 -1.34 -19.58
N ALA A 637 14.00 -1.73 -20.77
CA ALA A 637 13.35 -1.44 -22.04
C ALA A 637 12.07 -2.27 -22.26
N SER A 638 11.29 -1.91 -23.29
CA SER A 638 10.17 -2.73 -23.78
C SER A 638 10.68 -3.79 -24.75
N LEU A 639 9.96 -4.91 -24.90
CA LEU A 639 10.27 -5.91 -25.92
C LEU A 639 9.77 -5.42 -27.29
N LEU A 640 10.68 -5.25 -28.24
CA LEU A 640 10.38 -4.93 -29.64
C LEU A 640 10.33 -6.19 -30.50
N PRO A 641 9.60 -6.18 -31.64
CA PRO A 641 9.57 -7.33 -32.56
C PRO A 641 10.96 -7.70 -33.10
N ALA A 642 11.82 -6.71 -33.31
CA ALA A 642 13.18 -6.87 -33.82
C ALA A 642 14.04 -7.87 -33.02
N GLY A 643 13.79 -8.01 -31.71
CA GLY A 643 14.54 -8.91 -30.84
C GLY A 643 13.96 -10.32 -30.69
N ILE A 644 12.92 -10.66 -31.45
CA ILE A 644 12.25 -11.96 -31.39
C ILE A 644 12.94 -12.96 -32.31
N LEU A 645 13.32 -14.11 -31.76
CA LEU A 645 13.86 -15.25 -32.50
C LEU A 645 12.79 -16.28 -32.85
N SER A 646 11.91 -16.63 -31.90
CA SER A 646 10.83 -17.59 -32.14
C SER A 646 9.66 -17.44 -31.18
N ILE A 647 8.50 -17.95 -31.56
CA ILE A 647 7.29 -18.00 -30.75
C ILE A 647 7.06 -19.44 -30.26
N ASN A 648 6.79 -19.61 -28.97
CA ASN A 648 6.53 -20.90 -28.36
C ASN A 648 5.08 -20.97 -27.85
N GLY A 649 4.28 -21.88 -28.42
CA GLY A 649 2.90 -22.11 -28.01
C GLY A 649 1.92 -21.04 -28.51
N PHE A 650 0.65 -21.23 -28.15
CA PHE A 650 -0.44 -20.34 -28.58
C PHE A 650 -0.76 -19.32 -27.49
N PHE A 651 -0.92 -18.07 -27.89
CA PHE A 651 -1.40 -16.99 -27.03
C PHE A 651 -2.15 -15.93 -27.82
N GLU A 652 -3.09 -15.27 -27.17
CA GLU A 652 -3.88 -14.19 -27.73
C GLU A 652 -3.39 -12.83 -27.27
N LYS A 653 -3.82 -11.79 -27.98
CA LYS A 653 -3.56 -10.40 -27.57
C LYS A 653 -4.02 -10.19 -26.13
N GLY A 654 -3.08 -9.70 -25.33
CA GLY A 654 -3.28 -9.37 -23.94
C GLY A 654 -2.84 -10.45 -22.98
N ASP A 655 -2.58 -11.70 -23.40
CA ASP A 655 -2.19 -12.82 -22.51
C ASP A 655 -0.86 -12.59 -21.76
N VAL A 656 -0.71 -13.24 -20.61
CA VAL A 656 0.56 -13.22 -19.86
C VAL A 656 1.42 -14.32 -20.45
N ILE A 657 2.57 -13.93 -20.99
CA ILE A 657 3.49 -14.85 -21.64
C ILE A 657 4.88 -14.75 -21.01
N ASN A 658 5.62 -15.84 -21.09
CA ASN A 658 7.04 -15.86 -20.71
C ASN A 658 7.90 -15.30 -21.85
N VAL A 659 9.00 -14.65 -21.49
CA VAL A 659 10.08 -14.28 -22.40
C VAL A 659 11.29 -15.12 -22.03
N PHE A 660 11.81 -15.86 -23.00
CA PHE A 660 12.90 -16.81 -22.84
C PHE A 660 14.16 -16.28 -23.52
N ASP A 661 15.33 -16.54 -22.93
CA ASP A 661 16.60 -16.44 -23.66
C ASP A 661 16.77 -17.63 -24.62
N GLU A 662 17.82 -17.60 -25.44
CA GLU A 662 18.20 -18.69 -26.35
C GLU A 662 18.41 -20.04 -25.63
N LYS A 663 18.78 -20.02 -24.34
CA LYS A 663 18.96 -21.20 -23.50
C LYS A 663 17.66 -21.68 -22.85
N ARG A 664 16.51 -21.08 -23.19
CA ARG A 664 15.18 -21.34 -22.65
C ARG A 664 15.02 -21.03 -21.15
N ASN A 665 15.87 -20.17 -20.60
CA ASN A 665 15.64 -19.60 -19.27
C ASN A 665 14.61 -18.49 -19.37
N VAL A 666 13.67 -18.44 -18.42
CA VAL A 666 12.69 -17.34 -18.36
C VAL A 666 13.37 -16.08 -17.86
N ILE A 667 13.49 -15.08 -18.73
CA ILE A 667 14.07 -13.77 -18.45
C ILE A 667 13.02 -12.80 -17.93
N SER A 668 11.79 -12.86 -18.45
CA SER A 668 10.72 -11.99 -17.98
C SER A 668 9.34 -12.58 -18.24
N VAL A 669 8.32 -11.96 -17.65
CA VAL A 669 6.91 -12.30 -17.85
C VAL A 669 6.15 -11.02 -18.12
N GLY A 670 5.28 -10.99 -19.13
CA GLY A 670 4.57 -9.77 -19.50
C GLY A 670 3.33 -9.96 -20.37
N LEU A 671 2.59 -8.87 -20.57
CA LEU A 671 1.38 -8.82 -21.39
C LEU A 671 1.73 -8.56 -22.86
N THR A 672 1.38 -9.49 -23.74
CA THR A 672 1.60 -9.32 -25.18
C THR A 672 0.58 -8.37 -25.82
N SER A 673 1.04 -7.55 -26.77
CA SER A 673 0.22 -6.65 -27.58
C SER A 673 -0.34 -7.32 -28.85
N TYR A 674 0.19 -8.49 -29.20
CA TYR A 674 -0.09 -9.25 -30.42
C TYR A 674 -0.41 -10.72 -30.09
N SER A 675 -1.20 -11.38 -30.95
CA SER A 675 -1.41 -12.83 -30.88
C SER A 675 -0.11 -13.57 -31.25
N SER A 676 -0.01 -14.87 -30.97
CA SER A 676 1.15 -15.67 -31.36
C SER A 676 1.34 -15.67 -32.89
N LYS A 677 0.24 -15.69 -33.65
CA LYS A 677 0.26 -15.64 -35.12
C LYS A 677 0.78 -14.31 -35.65
N ASP A 678 0.31 -13.19 -35.09
CA ASP A 678 0.78 -11.87 -35.49
C ASP A 678 2.23 -11.65 -35.09
N ALA A 679 2.60 -12.07 -33.87
CA ALA A 679 3.96 -11.95 -33.34
C ALA A 679 4.97 -12.75 -34.17
N GLU A 680 4.57 -13.90 -34.72
CA GLU A 680 5.39 -14.71 -35.63
C GLU A 680 5.65 -13.99 -36.96
N LEU A 681 4.64 -13.31 -37.52
CA LEU A 681 4.77 -12.55 -38.77
C LEU A 681 5.67 -11.31 -38.66
N ILE A 682 5.73 -10.68 -37.48
CA ILE A 682 6.53 -9.46 -37.24
C ILE A 682 7.84 -9.73 -36.50
N ALA A 683 8.18 -10.99 -36.22
CA ALA A 683 9.44 -11.36 -35.58
C ALA A 683 10.63 -10.87 -36.41
N GLY A 684 11.59 -10.20 -35.77
CA GLY A 684 12.75 -9.60 -36.43
C GLY A 684 12.48 -8.27 -37.17
N ALA A 685 11.22 -7.85 -37.30
CA ALA A 685 10.86 -6.63 -38.02
C ALA A 685 11.09 -5.35 -37.20
N LYS A 686 11.36 -4.24 -37.89
CA LYS A 686 11.36 -2.89 -37.27
C LYS A 686 9.93 -2.41 -37.06
N SER A 687 9.71 -1.54 -36.08
CA SER A 687 8.35 -1.09 -35.72
C SER A 687 7.59 -0.40 -36.87
N ASN A 688 8.30 0.25 -37.79
CA ASN A 688 7.72 0.87 -39.00
C ASN A 688 7.30 -0.14 -40.08
N GLU A 689 7.76 -1.39 -40.01
CA GLU A 689 7.44 -2.46 -40.97
C GLU A 689 6.17 -3.24 -40.56
N ILE A 690 5.75 -3.15 -39.29
CA ILE A 690 4.58 -3.87 -38.73
C ILE A 690 3.33 -3.70 -39.60
N LYS A 691 3.04 -2.46 -40.02
CA LYS A 691 1.83 -2.15 -40.81
C LYS A 691 1.85 -2.84 -42.18
N ALA A 692 3.01 -2.92 -42.81
CA ALA A 692 3.17 -3.58 -44.10
C ALA A 692 2.99 -5.10 -43.98
N LEU A 693 3.48 -5.70 -42.89
CA LEU A 693 3.42 -7.14 -42.64
C LEU A 693 2.03 -7.63 -42.20
N LEU A 694 1.34 -6.89 -41.33
CA LEU A 694 0.04 -7.29 -40.78
C LEU A 694 -1.16 -6.69 -41.52
N GLY A 695 -0.94 -5.64 -42.33
CA GLY A 695 -2.01 -4.81 -42.89
C GLY A 695 -2.65 -3.83 -41.89
N TYR A 696 -2.27 -3.90 -40.62
CA TYR A 696 -2.68 -2.99 -39.55
C TYR A 696 -1.53 -2.76 -38.56
N HIS A 697 -1.67 -1.75 -37.70
CA HIS A 697 -0.68 -1.44 -36.67
C HIS A 697 -1.41 -1.22 -35.33
N ILE A 698 -0.97 -1.94 -34.29
CA ILE A 698 -1.54 -1.84 -32.93
C ILE A 698 -0.61 -1.05 -32.02
N LYS A 699 0.64 -1.50 -31.88
CA LYS A 699 1.70 -0.92 -31.05
C LYS A 699 3.07 -1.22 -31.63
N ASP A 700 4.04 -0.36 -31.35
CA ASP A 700 5.43 -0.57 -31.78
C ASP A 700 6.16 -1.70 -31.02
N VAL A 701 5.61 -2.10 -29.87
CA VAL A 701 6.21 -3.05 -28.92
C VAL A 701 5.35 -4.32 -28.82
N ILE A 702 6.00 -5.45 -28.58
CA ILE A 702 5.36 -6.74 -28.29
C ILE A 702 4.90 -6.74 -26.83
N ILE A 703 5.82 -6.47 -25.90
CA ILE A 703 5.52 -6.29 -24.47
C ILE A 703 6.05 -4.94 -24.03
N HIS A 704 5.16 -4.08 -23.51
CA HIS A 704 5.56 -2.79 -22.97
C HIS A 704 6.23 -2.96 -21.59
N ARG A 705 7.25 -2.16 -21.28
CA ARG A 705 8.00 -2.23 -20.00
C ARG A 705 7.16 -2.13 -18.72
N ASP A 706 6.04 -1.40 -18.77
CA ASP A 706 5.13 -1.27 -17.63
C ASP A 706 4.18 -2.47 -17.46
N ASP A 707 4.10 -3.31 -18.50
CA ASP A 707 3.33 -4.55 -18.54
C ASP A 707 4.25 -5.78 -18.47
N MET A 708 5.43 -5.64 -17.85
CA MET A 708 6.47 -6.67 -17.78
C MET A 708 7.15 -6.71 -16.41
N VAL A 709 7.58 -7.92 -16.03
CA VAL A 709 8.36 -8.20 -14.82
C VAL A 709 9.60 -8.99 -15.22
N ILE A 710 10.78 -8.40 -14.97
CA ILE A 710 12.08 -9.07 -15.19
C ILE A 710 12.34 -10.07 -14.07
N ARG A 711 12.92 -11.20 -14.44
CA ARG A 711 13.43 -12.24 -13.55
C ARG A 711 14.94 -12.02 -13.41
N ASN A 712 15.40 -11.85 -12.17
CA ASN A 712 16.82 -11.79 -11.84
C ASN A 712 17.36 -13.19 -11.57
#